data_AF-A0A1J7HKE5-F1
#
_entry.id   AF-A0A1J7HKE5-F1
#
_cell.length_a   1.000
_cell.length_b   1.000
_cell.length_c   1.000
_cell.angle_alpha   90.00
_cell.angle_beta   90.00
_cell.angle_gamma   90.00
#
_symmetry.space_group_name_H-M   'P 1'
#
loop_
_entity.id
_entity.type
_entity.pdbx_description
1 polymer ?
#
loop_
_entity_poly.entity_id
_entity_poly.type
_entity_poly.pdbx_seq_one_letter_code
_entity_poly.pdbx_strand_id
1 'polypeptide(L)'
;MYPSKYSVFSSVSFSLFIFLLFSTEAAPIYSSHCCTGSIRYQPNSTFQTNLNLILSYLSSNSTEGKHFYTTRVVSDATNKVQGLFLCRGDTLTTACYDCITAASKAIKHLCPVEKEAIIWYDLCMLRYSNQSLNNIVPGVDLSDSKSIALTELEKFNELLSGLLNALATKAANSMNDKKFATGEVNFTRTMKLYGLVECTPVLSFFDCNMCLRSAIASVPNCCDGKQGARVLLPGCNIRYELYPFYNSTNVPVHTSRPLGSSSYTTAMGMGNSNAVNGVYLCRGDVSTATCTECMVTAVANITTLCPNKTESIIWYDECMLRYTNTYFNPLSIDPRLNLWENESISTSDLDKFNETLLSFLGSLGSDAANSETAMKYSTKEWDFTEEIRVFGLAECAPGVTSEQCEGCLVNASKTLVTCCEGKEGARALLAWCNIRYDLFQFYNTSGTSISPPFLSPPPPSVGDEGAALESLQFNLATIEVATKKFSNENKIGKGGFGEVYKGILSNGREIAVKKLSQSSGQGAIEFKNEVLLIAKLQHRNLVTLLGFCLDEQEKMLIYEYVPNESLDYFLFGSHESRLLNWLERYNIIKGIAQGIHYLHDHSRLKIIHRDLKASNVLLDSNMNPKISDFGMARIIALDEDRGSTCRIVGTYGYMSPEYAMHGQFSEKSDVFSFGVILLEIISAKRNARSIFSDDLDDLLSYAWKQWRDETPLKILDQDIKECCNDSEVIKCIQIGLLCVQDRPDDRPTMAKIVSYFSSTHSEVELPFPGEPINSMHNQILQKIVVDDSSSGSKQLNELSMPR
;
A
#
# COMPACT_ATOMS: atom_id res chain seq x y z
N MET A 1 6.07 -60.17 75.68
CA MET A 1 7.44 -59.63 75.75
C MET A 1 7.50 -58.45 74.78
N TYR A 2 7.65 -57.24 75.30
CA TYR A 2 7.90 -55.97 74.56
C TYR A 2 9.30 -56.01 73.87
N PRO A 3 9.70 -55.07 72.96
CA PRO A 3 9.14 -53.73 72.75
C PRO A 3 9.01 -53.21 71.29
N SER A 4 8.35 -52.05 71.20
CA SER A 4 8.38 -51.10 70.07
C SER A 4 9.74 -50.42 69.90
N LYS A 5 10.07 -50.02 68.66
CA LYS A 5 10.78 -48.78 68.34
C LYS A 5 10.30 -48.22 66.99
N TYR A 6 9.63 -47.07 67.05
CA TYR A 6 9.56 -46.09 65.96
C TYR A 6 10.95 -45.49 65.74
N SER A 7 11.31 -45.14 64.50
CA SER A 7 12.00 -43.87 64.16
C SER A 7 12.48 -43.83 62.69
N VAL A 8 11.87 -42.91 61.94
CA VAL A 8 12.48 -42.03 60.91
C VAL A 8 12.90 -42.66 59.58
N PHE A 9 11.99 -42.61 58.61
CA PHE A 9 12.30 -42.32 57.20
C PHE A 9 11.13 -41.58 56.57
N SER A 10 11.00 -40.29 56.89
CA SER A 10 10.11 -39.35 56.19
C SER A 10 10.72 -37.96 56.23
N SER A 11 11.81 -37.75 55.50
CA SER A 11 12.35 -36.39 55.30
C SER A 11 13.15 -36.17 54.01
N VAL A 12 13.26 -37.15 53.10
CA VAL A 12 14.04 -36.95 51.86
C VAL A 12 13.16 -36.71 50.61
N SER A 13 11.86 -37.03 50.64
CA SER A 13 10.97 -36.76 49.48
C SER A 13 10.28 -35.39 49.48
N PHE A 14 10.39 -34.60 50.55
CA PHE A 14 9.75 -33.27 50.58
C PHE A 14 10.64 -32.15 50.02
N SER A 15 11.97 -32.36 49.93
CA SER A 15 12.89 -31.38 49.37
C SER A 15 12.98 -31.42 47.84
N LEU A 16 12.54 -32.50 47.18
CA LEU A 16 12.49 -32.55 45.70
C LEU A 16 11.21 -31.91 45.12
N PHE A 17 10.16 -31.76 45.93
CA PHE A 17 8.89 -31.15 45.49
C PHE A 17 8.85 -29.62 45.64
N ILE A 18 9.80 -29.04 46.39
CA ILE A 18 9.93 -27.58 46.56
C ILE A 18 10.76 -26.95 45.42
N PHE A 19 11.57 -27.72 44.70
CA PHE A 19 12.30 -27.22 43.52
C PHE A 19 11.47 -27.14 42.23
N LEU A 20 10.23 -27.64 42.22
CA LEU A 20 9.28 -27.50 41.10
C LEU A 20 8.28 -26.35 41.28
N LEU A 21 8.47 -25.50 42.30
CA LEU A 21 7.68 -24.27 42.52
C LEU A 21 8.46 -22.99 42.17
N PHE A 22 9.61 -23.10 41.50
CA PHE A 22 10.08 -21.98 40.69
C PHE A 22 9.23 -21.96 39.43
N SER A 23 8.26 -21.07 39.40
CA SER A 23 7.62 -20.62 38.16
C SER A 23 8.73 -20.31 37.17
N THR A 24 8.97 -21.21 36.22
CA THR A 24 9.74 -20.88 35.03
C THR A 24 9.02 -19.72 34.38
N GLU A 25 9.63 -18.53 34.40
CA GLU A 25 9.11 -17.41 33.61
C GLU A 25 8.90 -17.93 32.19
N ALA A 26 7.65 -17.91 31.73
CA ALA A 26 7.30 -18.44 30.42
C ALA A 26 8.13 -17.71 29.36
N ALA A 27 8.72 -18.45 28.43
CA ALA A 27 9.52 -17.86 27.37
C ALA A 27 8.71 -16.79 26.61
N PRO A 28 9.35 -15.68 26.16
CA PRO A 28 8.66 -14.66 25.38
C PRO A 28 7.93 -15.24 24.18
N ILE A 29 6.65 -14.92 24.03
CA ILE A 29 5.80 -15.43 22.94
C ILE A 29 6.09 -14.64 21.67
N TYR A 30 6.69 -15.30 20.68
CA TYR A 30 6.95 -14.73 19.36
C TYR A 30 5.64 -14.47 18.61
N SER A 31 5.52 -13.30 17.97
CA SER A 31 4.35 -12.92 17.18
C SER A 31 4.64 -12.95 15.68
N SER A 32 5.58 -12.12 15.20
CA SER A 32 5.93 -12.02 13.77
C SER A 32 7.25 -11.26 13.56
N HIS A 33 7.75 -11.23 12.33
CA HIS A 33 8.88 -10.38 11.92
C HIS A 33 8.76 -9.94 10.46
N CYS A 34 9.47 -8.89 10.09
CA CYS A 34 9.67 -8.48 8.70
C CYS A 34 11.14 -8.10 8.49
N CYS A 35 11.72 -8.58 7.39
CA CYS A 35 13.04 -8.18 6.91
C CYS A 35 12.85 -7.39 5.61
N THR A 36 13.37 -6.16 5.49
CA THR A 36 13.22 -5.38 4.25
C THR A 36 14.34 -5.72 3.26
N GLY A 37 13.94 -6.19 2.07
CA GLY A 37 14.83 -6.87 1.12
C GLY A 37 15.52 -5.98 0.09
N SER A 38 15.37 -4.65 0.13
CA SER A 38 15.96 -3.74 -0.86
C SER A 38 17.45 -3.49 -0.63
N ILE A 39 17.97 -3.67 0.59
CA ILE A 39 19.37 -3.39 0.92
C ILE A 39 19.94 -4.47 1.85
N ARG A 40 20.96 -5.20 1.37
CA ARG A 40 21.67 -6.24 2.13
C ARG A 40 23.09 -5.79 2.51
N TYR A 41 23.62 -6.32 3.61
CA TYR A 41 25.03 -6.15 4.00
C TYR A 41 25.81 -7.46 3.81
N GLN A 42 27.12 -7.35 3.58
CA GLN A 42 28.01 -8.50 3.46
C GLN A 42 28.28 -9.13 4.84
N PRO A 43 28.32 -10.46 4.98
CA PRO A 43 28.78 -11.10 6.21
C PRO A 43 30.18 -10.63 6.61
N ASN A 44 30.44 -10.52 7.91
CA ASN A 44 31.66 -9.98 8.53
C ASN A 44 31.99 -8.53 8.14
N SER A 45 31.00 -7.75 7.68
CA SER A 45 31.19 -6.32 7.40
C SER A 45 31.16 -5.44 8.65
N THR A 46 31.67 -4.21 8.53
CA THR A 46 31.54 -3.16 9.54
C THR A 46 30.08 -2.92 9.94
N PHE A 47 29.14 -2.99 8.98
CA PHE A 47 27.71 -2.92 9.25
C PHE A 47 27.25 -4.03 10.21
N GLN A 48 27.68 -5.27 10.01
CA GLN A 48 27.32 -6.38 10.91
C GLN A 48 27.88 -6.17 12.33
N THR A 49 29.12 -5.68 12.44
CA THR A 49 29.72 -5.32 13.73
C THR A 49 28.92 -4.22 14.42
N ASN A 50 28.54 -3.16 13.69
CA ASN A 50 27.70 -2.08 14.21
C ASN A 50 26.30 -2.56 14.61
N LEU A 51 25.70 -3.48 13.84
CA LEU A 51 24.42 -4.10 14.17
C LEU A 51 24.50 -4.92 15.46
N ASN A 52 25.53 -5.74 15.62
CA ASN A 52 25.76 -6.50 16.85
C ASN A 52 25.92 -5.60 18.07
N LEU A 53 26.62 -4.46 17.92
CA LEU A 53 26.72 -3.44 18.98
C LEU A 53 25.36 -2.84 19.33
N ILE A 54 24.56 -2.43 18.32
CA ILE A 54 23.21 -1.89 18.53
C ILE A 54 22.33 -2.90 19.27
N LEU A 55 22.27 -4.16 18.83
CA LEU A 55 21.44 -5.18 19.47
C LEU A 55 21.87 -5.47 20.92
N SER A 56 23.17 -5.40 21.21
CA SER A 56 23.71 -5.49 22.57
C SER A 56 23.25 -4.30 23.43
N TYR A 57 23.34 -3.08 22.91
CA TYR A 57 22.91 -1.86 23.62
C TYR A 57 21.41 -1.83 23.88
N LEU A 58 20.59 -2.29 22.93
CA LEU A 58 19.14 -2.40 23.11
C LEU A 58 18.83 -3.39 24.24
N SER A 59 19.48 -4.56 24.25
CA SER A 59 19.30 -5.56 25.32
C SER A 59 19.75 -5.01 26.68
N SER A 60 20.93 -4.39 26.78
CA SER A 60 21.43 -3.87 28.06
C SER A 60 20.60 -2.71 28.61
N ASN A 61 20.05 -1.84 27.75
CA ASN A 61 19.25 -0.70 28.21
C ASN A 61 17.84 -1.08 28.66
N SER A 62 17.37 -2.29 28.35
CA SER A 62 16.05 -2.76 28.81
C SER A 62 15.99 -3.10 30.31
N THR A 63 17.15 -3.15 31.02
CA THR A 63 17.21 -3.41 32.47
C THR A 63 16.97 -2.17 33.35
N GLU A 64 17.04 -0.95 32.80
CA GLU A 64 16.95 0.32 33.56
C GLU A 64 15.51 0.83 33.75
N GLY A 65 14.50 -0.05 33.64
CA GLY A 65 13.09 0.36 33.67
C GLY A 65 12.63 1.14 32.42
N LYS A 66 13.50 1.28 31.41
CA LYS A 66 13.19 1.90 30.13
C LYS A 66 12.25 1.01 29.34
N HIS A 67 11.04 1.53 29.07
CA HIS A 67 10.05 0.84 28.23
C HIS A 67 10.27 1.09 26.74
N PHE A 68 11.00 2.15 26.41
CA PHE A 68 11.40 2.49 25.06
C PHE A 68 12.84 2.99 25.09
N TYR A 69 13.61 2.61 24.08
CA TYR A 69 14.96 3.11 23.91
C TYR A 69 15.32 3.10 22.43
N THR A 70 16.04 4.13 22.00
CA THR A 70 16.57 4.27 20.65
C THR A 70 18.04 4.62 20.73
N THR A 71 18.84 4.07 19.83
CA THR A 71 20.27 4.33 19.76
C THR A 71 20.77 4.22 18.32
N ARG A 72 21.93 4.81 18.06
CA ARG A 72 22.56 4.82 16.74
C ARG A 72 24.08 4.68 16.87
N VAL A 73 24.68 3.96 15.93
CA VAL A 73 26.12 3.87 15.74
C VAL A 73 26.42 4.51 14.38
N VAL A 74 27.23 5.56 14.39
CA VAL A 74 27.64 6.30 13.19
C VAL A 74 29.15 6.20 13.07
N SER A 75 29.62 5.41 12.10
CA SER A 75 31.03 5.35 11.70
C SER A 75 31.26 6.09 10.38
N ASP A 76 30.38 5.88 9.39
CA ASP A 76 30.32 6.52 8.08
C ASP A 76 28.90 6.37 7.48
N ALA A 77 28.63 6.97 6.31
CA ALA A 77 27.30 6.96 5.68
C ALA A 77 26.81 5.57 5.24
N THR A 78 27.71 4.60 4.96
CA THR A 78 27.33 3.28 4.41
C THR A 78 27.17 2.20 5.49
N ASN A 79 27.75 2.44 6.68
CA ASN A 79 27.76 1.54 7.83
C ASN A 79 26.95 2.07 9.04
N LYS A 80 26.21 3.16 8.89
CA LYS A 80 25.27 3.67 9.91
C LYS A 80 24.23 2.60 10.25
N VAL A 81 24.01 2.38 11.54
CA VAL A 81 22.92 1.55 12.06
C VAL A 81 22.19 2.31 13.16
N GLN A 82 20.87 2.35 13.06
CA GLN A 82 19.97 2.87 14.08
C GLN A 82 19.06 1.73 14.52
N GLY A 83 18.78 1.64 15.82
CA GLY A 83 17.87 0.65 16.36
C GLY A 83 17.03 1.18 17.51
N LEU A 84 15.87 0.57 17.72
CA LEU A 84 14.99 0.85 18.84
C LEU A 84 14.34 -0.41 19.38
N PHE A 85 13.87 -0.32 20.62
CA PHE A 85 12.91 -1.27 21.17
C PHE A 85 11.73 -0.56 21.83
N LEU A 86 10.60 -1.25 21.90
CA LEU A 86 9.42 -0.86 22.69
C LEU A 86 8.91 -2.08 23.43
N CYS A 87 8.74 -1.98 24.75
CA CYS A 87 8.10 -2.97 25.60
C CYS A 87 6.69 -2.53 25.94
N ARG A 88 5.76 -3.49 25.98
CA ARG A 88 4.35 -3.24 26.23
C ARG A 88 4.15 -2.54 27.58
N GLY A 89 3.33 -1.48 27.61
CA GLY A 89 3.28 -0.53 28.72
C GLY A 89 2.91 -1.08 30.12
N ASP A 90 2.30 -2.27 30.20
CA ASP A 90 1.92 -2.99 31.43
C ASP A 90 2.95 -4.04 31.89
N THR A 91 4.03 -4.22 31.14
CA THR A 91 5.05 -5.26 31.37
C THR A 91 6.05 -4.84 32.45
N LEU A 92 6.52 -5.83 33.24
CA LEU A 92 7.59 -5.63 34.22
C LEU A 92 8.96 -5.48 33.53
N THR A 93 9.90 -4.79 34.18
CA THR A 93 11.25 -4.59 33.63
C THR A 93 11.98 -5.89 33.31
N THR A 94 11.81 -6.94 34.13
CA THR A 94 12.41 -8.26 33.88
C THR A 94 11.85 -8.91 32.61
N ALA A 95 10.53 -8.97 32.48
CA ALA A 95 9.88 -9.53 31.29
C ALA A 95 10.18 -8.73 30.01
N CYS A 96 10.34 -7.40 30.11
CA CYS A 96 10.82 -6.57 29.02
C CYS A 96 12.24 -6.97 28.61
N TYR A 97 13.16 -7.11 29.58
CA TYR A 97 14.54 -7.54 29.33
C TYR A 97 14.63 -8.91 28.65
N ASP A 98 13.87 -9.89 29.13
CA ASP A 98 13.86 -11.23 28.55
C ASP A 98 13.34 -11.21 27.12
N CYS A 99 12.28 -10.43 26.87
CA CYS A 99 11.69 -10.25 25.55
C CYS A 99 12.66 -9.59 24.56
N ILE A 100 13.32 -8.49 24.95
CA ILE A 100 14.30 -7.81 24.10
C ILE A 100 15.54 -8.66 23.85
N THR A 101 15.98 -9.44 24.84
CA THR A 101 17.11 -10.36 24.70
C THR A 101 16.78 -11.49 23.73
N ALA A 102 15.57 -12.06 23.81
CA ALA A 102 15.07 -13.05 22.86
C ALA A 102 14.94 -12.46 21.45
N ALA A 103 14.35 -11.29 21.31
CA ALA A 103 14.20 -10.56 20.04
C ALA A 103 15.56 -10.27 19.39
N SER A 104 16.54 -9.77 20.17
CA SER A 104 17.89 -9.46 19.69
C SER A 104 18.64 -10.69 19.17
N LYS A 105 18.38 -11.86 19.74
CA LYS A 105 18.95 -13.13 19.25
C LYS A 105 18.21 -13.60 18.00
N ALA A 106 16.89 -13.65 18.05
CA ALA A 106 16.05 -14.18 16.99
C ALA A 106 16.15 -13.37 15.69
N ILE A 107 16.17 -12.03 15.77
CA ILE A 107 16.18 -11.17 14.57
C ILE A 107 17.42 -11.40 13.69
N LYS A 108 18.56 -11.78 14.27
CA LYS A 108 19.78 -12.12 13.51
C LYS A 108 19.69 -13.44 12.76
N HIS A 109 18.89 -14.38 13.27
CA HIS A 109 18.68 -15.68 12.63
C HIS A 109 17.57 -15.60 11.57
N LEU A 110 16.54 -14.79 11.85
CA LEU A 110 15.39 -14.60 10.96
C LEU A 110 15.71 -13.64 9.81
N CYS A 111 16.49 -12.60 10.06
CA CYS A 111 16.94 -11.60 9.08
C CYS A 111 18.48 -11.53 9.04
N PRO A 112 19.16 -12.51 8.41
CA PRO A 112 20.61 -12.68 8.52
C PRO A 112 21.44 -11.65 7.77
N VAL A 113 20.90 -10.97 6.75
CA VAL A 113 21.69 -10.11 5.85
C VAL A 113 21.03 -8.76 5.53
N GLU A 114 19.83 -8.51 6.05
CA GLU A 114 19.03 -7.32 5.74
C GLU A 114 19.51 -6.12 6.57
N LYS A 115 19.63 -4.95 5.92
CA LYS A 115 20.03 -3.70 6.59
C LYS A 115 18.89 -3.04 7.38
N GLU A 116 17.67 -3.54 7.24
CA GLU A 116 16.53 -3.14 8.06
C GLU A 116 15.63 -4.34 8.35
N ALA A 117 15.20 -4.44 9.60
CA ALA A 117 14.29 -5.47 10.05
C ALA A 117 13.54 -5.03 11.31
N ILE A 118 12.37 -5.65 11.51
CA ILE A 118 11.52 -5.51 12.69
C ILE A 118 11.06 -6.89 13.16
N ILE A 119 10.98 -7.08 14.47
CA ILE A 119 10.45 -8.29 15.11
C ILE A 119 9.49 -7.90 16.22
N TRP A 120 8.39 -8.64 16.32
CA TRP A 120 7.35 -8.46 17.33
C TRP A 120 7.18 -9.74 18.15
N TYR A 121 7.09 -9.55 19.46
CA TYR A 121 6.68 -10.52 20.46
C TYR A 121 5.42 -9.99 21.16
N ASP A 122 4.79 -10.82 21.99
CA ASP A 122 3.59 -10.40 22.74
C ASP A 122 3.84 -9.23 23.70
N LEU A 123 5.06 -9.15 24.24
CA LEU A 123 5.46 -8.18 25.28
C LEU A 123 6.40 -7.09 24.77
N CYS A 124 6.94 -7.20 23.56
CA CYS A 124 7.91 -6.24 23.03
C CYS A 124 8.03 -6.25 21.51
N MET A 125 8.61 -5.19 20.96
CA MET A 125 9.10 -5.12 19.59
C MET A 125 10.54 -4.59 19.55
N LEU A 126 11.29 -4.99 18.52
CA LEU A 126 12.63 -4.50 18.25
C LEU A 126 12.78 -4.23 16.75
N ARG A 127 13.42 -3.11 16.40
CA ARG A 127 13.65 -2.70 15.00
C ARG A 127 15.05 -2.14 14.82
N TYR A 128 15.68 -2.40 13.68
CA TYR A 128 16.88 -1.70 13.23
C TYR A 128 16.77 -1.28 11.77
N SER A 129 17.51 -0.25 11.37
CA SER A 129 17.62 0.22 9.98
C SER A 129 18.94 0.97 9.74
N ASN A 130 19.40 0.99 8.50
CA ASN A 130 20.49 1.85 8.03
C ASN A 130 20.02 3.25 7.60
N GLN A 131 18.71 3.44 7.46
CA GLN A 131 18.06 4.71 7.14
C GLN A 131 17.41 5.32 8.39
N SER A 132 16.65 6.42 8.23
CA SER A 132 15.76 6.88 9.30
C SER A 132 14.69 5.81 9.57
N LEU A 133 14.40 5.56 10.85
CA LEU A 133 13.28 4.71 11.25
C LEU A 133 11.94 5.44 11.01
N ASN A 134 11.60 5.66 9.74
CA ASN A 134 10.31 6.22 9.34
C ASN A 134 9.21 5.13 9.44
N ASN A 135 7.94 5.54 9.45
CA ASN A 135 6.77 4.66 9.63
C ASN A 135 6.47 3.71 8.45
N ILE A 136 7.33 3.67 7.44
CA ILE A 136 7.17 2.82 6.25
C ILE A 136 7.91 1.51 6.46
N VAL A 137 7.29 0.60 7.21
CA VAL A 137 7.55 -0.85 7.18
C VAL A 137 6.17 -1.52 7.25
N PRO A 138 5.91 -2.63 6.55
CA PRO A 138 4.60 -3.25 6.54
C PRO A 138 4.13 -3.64 7.93
N GLY A 139 2.82 -3.49 8.15
CA GLY A 139 2.16 -4.01 9.33
C GLY A 139 1.88 -5.51 9.21
N VAL A 140 1.75 -6.19 10.35
CA VAL A 140 1.28 -7.58 10.40
C VAL A 140 -0.06 -7.62 11.10
N ASP A 141 -1.04 -8.23 10.44
CA ASP A 141 -2.35 -8.50 11.02
C ASP A 141 -2.41 -9.95 11.50
N LEU A 142 -2.82 -10.15 12.75
CA LEU A 142 -3.01 -11.46 13.36
C LEU A 142 -4.45 -11.54 13.86
N SER A 143 -5.18 -12.60 13.54
CA SER A 143 -6.56 -12.78 14.02
C SER A 143 -6.82 -14.18 14.55
N ASP A 144 -7.81 -14.29 15.44
CA ASP A 144 -8.27 -15.58 15.92
C ASP A 144 -8.97 -16.36 14.79
N SER A 145 -8.84 -17.68 14.85
CA SER A 145 -9.64 -18.63 14.08
C SER A 145 -11.15 -18.42 14.29
N LYS A 146 -11.57 -18.04 15.50
CA LYS A 146 -12.98 -17.92 15.89
C LYS A 146 -13.60 -16.57 15.50
N SER A 147 -14.86 -16.64 15.07
CA SER A 147 -15.67 -15.48 14.69
C SER A 147 -16.83 -15.25 15.65
N ILE A 148 -17.34 -14.03 15.67
CA ILE A 148 -18.57 -13.59 16.31
C ILE A 148 -19.76 -14.09 15.47
N ALA A 149 -20.86 -14.42 16.13
CA ALA A 149 -22.09 -14.82 15.45
C ALA A 149 -22.64 -13.66 14.60
N LEU A 150 -23.10 -13.94 13.37
CA LEU A 150 -23.60 -12.91 12.44
C LEU A 150 -24.69 -12.01 13.05
N THR A 151 -25.51 -12.55 13.96
CA THR A 151 -26.57 -11.81 14.65
C THR A 151 -26.07 -10.78 15.65
N GLU A 152 -24.83 -10.90 16.12
CA GLU A 152 -24.22 -10.00 17.12
C GLU A 152 -23.10 -9.14 16.53
N LEU A 153 -22.79 -9.31 15.24
CA LEU A 153 -21.64 -8.72 14.56
C LEU A 153 -21.69 -7.18 14.56
N GLU A 154 -22.84 -6.58 14.24
CA GLU A 154 -23.00 -5.12 14.19
C GLU A 154 -22.74 -4.49 15.56
N LYS A 155 -23.38 -5.03 16.60
CA LYS A 155 -23.19 -4.60 17.99
C LYS A 155 -21.74 -4.78 18.45
N PHE A 156 -21.11 -5.90 18.09
CA PHE A 156 -19.71 -6.15 18.42
C PHE A 156 -18.78 -5.11 17.78
N ASN A 157 -18.95 -4.85 16.48
CA ASN A 157 -18.13 -3.90 15.73
C ASN A 157 -18.29 -2.46 16.26
N GLU A 158 -19.52 -2.07 16.64
CA GLU A 158 -19.78 -0.77 17.28
C GLU A 158 -19.02 -0.62 18.61
N LEU A 159 -19.11 -1.62 19.49
CA LEU A 159 -18.44 -1.61 20.79
C LEU A 159 -16.92 -1.64 20.66
N LEU A 160 -16.39 -2.44 19.73
CA LEU A 160 -14.96 -2.55 19.44
C LEU A 160 -14.40 -1.22 18.96
N SER A 161 -15.09 -0.58 18.01
CA SER A 161 -14.73 0.73 17.50
C SER A 161 -14.71 1.78 18.63
N GLY A 162 -15.78 1.88 19.39
CA GLY A 162 -15.88 2.84 20.50
C GLY A 162 -14.74 2.67 21.51
N LEU A 163 -14.45 1.41 21.87
CA LEU A 163 -13.35 1.07 22.78
C LEU A 163 -11.99 1.51 22.22
N LEU A 164 -11.61 1.04 21.03
CA LEU A 164 -10.27 1.30 20.48
C LEU A 164 -10.01 2.79 20.19
N ASN A 165 -11.03 3.55 19.79
CA ASN A 165 -10.87 5.00 19.54
C ASN A 165 -10.67 5.82 20.82
N ALA A 166 -11.41 5.46 21.87
CA ALA A 166 -11.22 6.06 23.18
C ALA A 166 -9.81 5.77 23.69
N LEU A 167 -9.34 4.53 23.51
CA LEU A 167 -7.97 4.14 23.86
C LEU A 167 -6.92 4.87 23.01
N ALA A 168 -7.12 5.01 21.69
CA ALA A 168 -6.18 5.70 20.81
C ALA A 168 -5.99 7.16 21.24
N THR A 169 -7.10 7.85 21.53
CA THR A 169 -7.08 9.23 22.02
C THR A 169 -6.36 9.32 23.37
N LYS A 170 -6.60 8.36 24.27
CA LYS A 170 -5.99 8.30 25.59
C LYS A 170 -4.48 8.02 25.54
N ALA A 171 -4.05 7.09 24.70
CA ALA A 171 -2.64 6.75 24.49
C ALA A 171 -1.87 7.92 23.84
N ALA A 172 -2.45 8.55 22.81
CA ALA A 172 -1.84 9.69 22.14
C ALA A 172 -1.67 10.90 23.06
N ASN A 173 -2.68 11.23 23.88
CA ASN A 173 -2.68 12.34 24.83
C ASN A 173 -1.85 12.10 26.10
N SER A 174 -1.27 10.91 26.24
CA SER A 174 -0.54 10.56 27.45
C SER A 174 0.70 11.45 27.61
N MET A 175 0.79 12.19 28.73
CA MET A 175 2.00 12.94 29.09
C MET A 175 3.10 12.05 29.69
N ASN A 176 2.83 10.75 29.87
CA ASN A 176 3.86 9.78 30.21
C ASN A 176 4.57 9.25 28.96
N ASP A 177 5.83 8.87 29.11
CA ASP A 177 6.69 8.38 28.03
C ASP A 177 6.28 7.00 27.49
N LYS A 178 5.12 6.44 27.88
CA LYS A 178 4.69 5.10 27.49
C LYS A 178 3.68 5.10 26.34
N LYS A 179 2.95 6.20 26.10
CA LYS A 179 1.89 6.34 25.07
C LYS A 179 1.07 5.05 24.85
N PHE A 180 0.55 4.52 25.95
CA PHE A 180 -0.09 3.21 26.08
C PHE A 180 -1.46 3.36 26.74
N ALA A 181 -2.48 2.63 26.30
CA ALA A 181 -3.78 2.60 26.96
C ALA A 181 -4.47 1.25 26.83
N THR A 182 -5.20 0.86 27.88
CA THR A 182 -6.05 -0.34 27.92
C THR A 182 -7.46 0.01 28.41
N GLY A 183 -8.42 -0.85 28.06
CA GLY A 183 -9.81 -0.69 28.49
C GLY A 183 -10.66 -1.91 28.15
N GLU A 184 -11.84 -1.96 28.77
CA GLU A 184 -12.79 -3.04 28.61
C GLU A 184 -14.22 -2.50 28.49
N VAL A 185 -15.07 -3.22 27.76
CA VAL A 185 -16.50 -2.92 27.62
C VAL A 185 -17.33 -4.20 27.68
N ASN A 186 -18.53 -4.14 28.26
CA ASN A 186 -19.43 -5.29 28.32
C ASN A 186 -20.03 -5.57 26.93
N PHE A 187 -19.75 -6.74 26.35
CA PHE A 187 -20.30 -7.16 25.07
C PHE A 187 -21.63 -7.91 25.25
N THR A 188 -21.63 -8.91 26.14
CA THR A 188 -22.84 -9.62 26.59
C THR A 188 -22.96 -9.55 28.11
N ARG A 189 -23.97 -10.20 28.70
CA ARG A 189 -24.09 -10.29 30.17
C ARG A 189 -22.92 -11.02 30.82
N THR A 190 -22.22 -11.88 30.09
CA THR A 190 -21.17 -12.77 30.61
C THR A 190 -19.81 -12.54 29.96
N MET A 191 -19.74 -11.82 28.84
CA MET A 191 -18.50 -11.58 28.09
C MET A 191 -18.18 -10.09 28.03
N LYS A 192 -16.89 -9.79 28.23
CA LYS A 192 -16.30 -8.47 28.03
C LYS A 192 -15.39 -8.49 26.81
N LEU A 193 -15.35 -7.36 26.14
CA LEU A 193 -14.37 -7.06 25.10
C LEU A 193 -13.23 -6.25 25.71
N TYR A 194 -12.01 -6.72 25.54
CA TYR A 194 -10.79 -6.12 26.05
C TYR A 194 -10.00 -5.50 24.90
N GLY A 195 -9.45 -4.31 25.11
CA GLY A 195 -8.70 -3.56 24.11
C GLY A 195 -7.41 -2.98 24.69
N LEU A 196 -6.37 -2.94 23.86
CA LEU A 196 -5.07 -2.36 24.14
C LEU A 196 -4.56 -1.63 22.91
N VAL A 197 -3.97 -0.45 23.11
CA VAL A 197 -3.30 0.30 22.06
C VAL A 197 -2.01 0.92 22.59
N GLU A 198 -0.98 1.01 21.76
CA GLU A 198 0.25 1.72 22.09
C GLU A 198 0.99 2.23 20.85
N CYS A 199 1.77 3.29 21.02
CA CYS A 199 2.60 3.84 19.96
C CYS A 199 4.01 4.17 20.48
N THR A 200 4.97 4.27 19.58
CA THR A 200 6.35 4.57 19.98
C THR A 200 6.44 5.99 20.56
N PRO A 201 7.13 6.19 21.70
CA PRO A 201 7.24 7.49 22.37
C PRO A 201 7.84 8.62 21.54
N VAL A 202 8.58 8.29 20.47
CA VAL A 202 9.13 9.27 19.51
C VAL A 202 8.06 9.95 18.67
N LEU A 203 6.85 9.38 18.57
CA LEU A 203 5.76 9.97 17.80
C LEU A 203 5.13 11.13 18.55
N SER A 204 4.80 12.20 17.80
CA SER A 204 4.02 13.32 18.34
C SER A 204 2.63 12.84 18.79
N PHE A 205 1.88 13.69 19.50
CA PHE A 205 0.46 13.43 19.79
C PHE A 205 -0.29 13.05 18.50
N PHE A 206 -0.09 13.84 17.45
CA PHE A 206 -0.75 13.66 16.17
C PHE A 206 -0.31 12.36 15.50
N ASP A 207 0.98 12.11 15.34
CA ASP A 207 1.49 10.91 14.65
C ASP A 207 1.08 9.62 15.37
N CYS A 208 1.08 9.64 16.71
CA CYS A 208 0.60 8.52 17.50
C CYS A 208 -0.90 8.28 17.26
N ASN A 209 -1.73 9.33 17.34
CA ASN A 209 -3.16 9.24 17.09
C ASN A 209 -3.46 8.78 15.65
N MET A 210 -2.70 9.29 14.67
CA MET A 210 -2.78 8.89 13.27
C MET A 210 -2.47 7.40 13.12
N CYS A 211 -1.32 6.95 13.62
CA CYS A 211 -0.90 5.57 13.50
C CYS A 211 -1.91 4.61 14.13
N LEU A 212 -2.35 4.91 15.35
CA LEU A 212 -3.32 4.10 16.07
C LEU A 212 -4.67 4.03 15.34
N ARG A 213 -5.13 5.16 14.78
CA ARG A 213 -6.34 5.19 13.97
C ARG A 213 -6.20 4.43 12.66
N SER A 214 -5.02 4.45 12.03
CA SER A 214 -4.73 3.60 10.87
C SER A 214 -4.79 2.12 11.21
N ALA A 215 -4.19 1.74 12.34
CA ALA A 215 -4.22 0.35 12.79
C ALA A 215 -5.66 -0.11 13.07
N ILE A 216 -6.49 0.75 13.68
CA ILE A 216 -7.93 0.51 13.87
C ILE A 216 -8.65 0.38 12.53
N ALA A 217 -8.34 1.23 11.55
CA ALA A 217 -8.95 1.21 10.22
C ALA A 217 -8.59 -0.05 9.40
N SER A 218 -7.53 -0.77 9.76
CA SER A 218 -7.17 -2.05 9.13
C SER A 218 -8.00 -3.23 9.63
N VAL A 219 -8.60 -3.14 10.82
CA VAL A 219 -9.36 -4.25 11.45
C VAL A 219 -10.44 -4.83 10.55
N PRO A 220 -11.27 -4.04 9.84
CA PRO A 220 -12.30 -4.58 8.94
C PRO A 220 -11.71 -5.37 7.76
N ASN A 221 -10.49 -5.05 7.32
CA ASN A 221 -9.88 -5.71 6.17
C ASN A 221 -9.20 -7.02 6.55
N CYS A 222 -8.61 -7.10 7.74
CA CYS A 222 -7.85 -8.26 8.17
C CYS A 222 -8.65 -9.25 9.03
N CYS A 223 -9.64 -8.73 9.76
CA CYS A 223 -10.06 -9.32 11.02
C CYS A 223 -11.54 -9.07 11.33
N ASP A 224 -12.38 -8.79 10.32
CA ASP A 224 -13.80 -8.50 10.52
C ASP A 224 -14.54 -9.68 11.16
N GLY A 225 -15.34 -9.35 12.17
CA GLY A 225 -16.09 -10.31 12.96
C GLY A 225 -15.25 -11.34 13.71
N LYS A 226 -13.95 -11.13 13.92
CA LYS A 226 -13.11 -12.03 14.72
C LYS A 226 -13.25 -11.77 16.21
N GLN A 227 -13.10 -12.82 17.02
CA GLN A 227 -13.17 -12.71 18.49
C GLN A 227 -11.95 -12.01 19.09
N GLY A 228 -10.85 -11.98 18.36
CA GLY A 228 -9.63 -11.30 18.74
C GLY A 228 -8.75 -11.02 17.53
N ALA A 229 -8.02 -9.91 17.58
CA ALA A 229 -7.05 -9.56 16.56
C ALA A 229 -5.97 -8.59 17.06
N ARG A 230 -4.88 -8.52 16.29
CA ARG A 230 -3.76 -7.60 16.47
C ARG A 230 -3.40 -6.98 15.13
N VAL A 231 -3.15 -5.68 15.14
CA VAL A 231 -2.57 -4.97 14.00
C VAL A 231 -1.25 -4.36 14.47
N LEU A 232 -0.15 -4.88 13.93
CA LEU A 232 1.21 -4.56 14.37
C LEU A 232 1.87 -3.64 13.33
N LEU A 233 1.81 -2.33 13.52
CA LEU A 233 2.53 -1.36 12.68
C LEU A 233 3.91 -1.04 13.30
N PRO A 234 4.85 -0.48 12.52
CA PRO A 234 6.19 -0.16 13.03
C PRO A 234 6.21 0.97 14.06
N GLY A 235 5.22 1.86 14.00
CA GLY A 235 5.09 3.02 14.88
C GLY A 235 4.07 2.81 16.01
N CYS A 236 3.18 1.83 15.90
CA CYS A 236 2.11 1.59 16.86
C CYS A 236 1.48 0.20 16.70
N ASN A 237 0.77 -0.26 17.71
CA ASN A 237 -0.02 -1.49 17.62
C ASN A 237 -1.37 -1.35 18.32
N ILE A 238 -2.30 -2.18 17.87
CA ILE A 238 -3.58 -2.39 18.56
C ILE A 238 -3.82 -3.88 18.75
N ARG A 239 -4.56 -4.21 19.81
CA ARG A 239 -5.02 -5.56 20.10
C ARG A 239 -6.40 -5.53 20.75
N TYR A 240 -7.26 -6.46 20.36
CA TYR A 240 -8.49 -6.75 21.10
C TYR A 240 -8.70 -8.26 21.24
N GLU A 241 -9.38 -8.66 22.31
CA GLU A 241 -9.72 -10.06 22.59
C GLU A 241 -11.00 -10.12 23.45
N LEU A 242 -11.68 -11.26 23.48
CA LEU A 242 -12.79 -11.55 24.40
C LEU A 242 -12.37 -12.12 25.77
N TYR A 243 -11.05 -12.12 26.05
CA TYR A 243 -10.48 -12.56 27.32
C TYR A 243 -9.44 -11.55 27.82
N PRO A 244 -9.18 -11.43 29.13
CA PRO A 244 -8.18 -10.51 29.64
C PRO A 244 -6.75 -10.93 29.24
N PHE A 245 -5.96 -10.00 28.70
CA PHE A 245 -4.59 -10.25 28.22
C PHE A 245 -3.54 -9.21 28.65
N TYR A 246 -3.93 -8.24 29.47
CA TYR A 246 -3.06 -7.21 30.03
C TYR A 246 -3.23 -7.10 31.55
N ASN A 247 -2.24 -6.56 32.24
CA ASN A 247 -2.29 -6.39 33.69
C ASN A 247 -2.86 -5.02 34.09
N SER A 248 -4.09 -5.01 34.62
CA SER A 248 -4.79 -3.79 35.03
C SER A 248 -4.17 -3.08 36.24
N THR A 249 -3.33 -3.74 37.04
CA THR A 249 -2.66 -3.12 38.21
C THR A 249 -1.41 -2.33 37.82
N ASN A 250 -0.83 -2.57 36.64
CA ASN A 250 0.42 -1.97 36.18
C ASN A 250 0.20 -0.88 35.11
N VAL A 251 -1.04 -0.42 34.93
CA VAL A 251 -1.39 0.62 33.95
C VAL A 251 -0.91 1.99 34.46
N PRO A 252 -0.15 2.77 33.67
CA PRO A 252 0.32 4.09 34.07
C PRO A 252 -0.83 5.06 34.40
N VAL A 253 -0.65 5.88 35.44
CA VAL A 253 -1.58 6.99 35.73
C VAL A 253 -1.48 8.01 34.59
N HIS A 254 -2.63 8.35 33.98
CA HIS A 254 -2.68 9.31 32.88
C HIS A 254 -2.80 10.73 33.40
N THR A 255 -1.87 11.59 33.01
CA THR A 255 -1.98 13.04 33.09
C THR A 255 -2.18 13.57 31.67
N SER A 256 -3.20 14.41 31.44
CA SER A 256 -3.59 14.91 30.11
C SER A 256 -3.13 16.36 29.91
N ARG A 257 -2.71 16.72 28.70
CA ARG A 257 -2.46 18.11 28.30
C ARG A 257 -3.80 18.87 28.17
N PRO A 258 -3.91 20.15 28.58
CA PRO A 258 -5.08 20.96 28.25
C PRO A 258 -5.23 21.05 26.72
N LEU A 259 -6.41 20.74 26.18
CA LEU A 259 -6.66 20.87 24.74
C LEU A 259 -6.54 22.36 24.34
N GLY A 260 -5.51 22.69 23.56
CA GLY A 260 -5.48 23.93 22.77
C GLY A 260 -6.40 23.77 21.57
N SER A 261 -7.45 24.59 21.49
CA SER A 261 -8.59 24.44 20.58
C SER A 261 -8.34 24.96 19.14
N SER A 262 -7.29 24.51 18.45
CA SER A 262 -6.99 24.97 17.07
C SER A 262 -6.83 23.87 16.02
N SER A 263 -6.87 22.58 16.40
CA SER A 263 -6.95 21.46 15.46
C SER A 263 -7.59 20.23 16.11
N TYR A 264 -8.44 19.54 15.34
CA TYR A 264 -9.11 18.34 15.80
C TYR A 264 -9.26 17.33 14.65
N THR A 265 -8.93 16.07 14.95
CA THR A 265 -9.03 14.93 14.03
C THR A 265 -10.13 14.01 14.55
N THR A 266 -11.06 13.61 13.69
CA THR A 266 -12.16 12.70 14.05
C THR A 266 -12.33 11.61 13.01
N ALA A 267 -12.71 10.40 13.45
CA ALA A 267 -13.10 9.30 12.60
C ALA A 267 -14.52 8.86 12.97
N MET A 268 -15.41 8.70 11.98
CA MET A 268 -16.78 8.19 12.14
C MET A 268 -17.05 7.02 11.17
N GLY A 269 -17.96 6.09 11.53
CA GLY A 269 -18.39 5.01 10.63
C GLY A 269 -17.48 3.77 10.60
N MET A 270 -16.92 3.36 11.74
CA MET A 270 -16.01 2.21 11.82
C MET A 270 -16.76 0.87 11.90
N GLY A 271 -16.35 -0.09 11.07
CA GLY A 271 -16.93 -1.45 11.02
C GLY A 271 -17.61 -1.81 9.69
N ASN A 272 -17.52 -0.96 8.66
CA ASN A 272 -17.95 -1.25 7.29
C ASN A 272 -17.24 -0.29 6.28
N SER A 273 -17.61 -0.35 5.00
CA SER A 273 -17.08 0.49 3.91
C SER A 273 -17.30 2.01 4.06
N ASN A 274 -17.90 2.47 5.17
CA ASN A 274 -18.34 3.84 5.37
C ASN A 274 -17.50 4.62 6.39
N ALA A 275 -16.28 4.15 6.72
CA ALA A 275 -15.37 4.87 7.59
C ALA A 275 -14.89 6.18 6.95
N VAL A 276 -14.98 7.28 7.68
CA VAL A 276 -14.56 8.62 7.24
C VAL A 276 -13.64 9.23 8.29
N ASN A 277 -12.39 9.52 7.89
CA ASN A 277 -11.40 10.26 8.66
C ASN A 277 -11.45 11.73 8.25
N GLY A 278 -11.58 12.64 9.21
CA GLY A 278 -11.59 14.09 9.00
C GLY A 278 -10.46 14.79 9.75
N VAL A 279 -9.82 15.75 9.09
CA VAL A 279 -8.86 16.69 9.67
C VAL A 279 -9.26 18.10 9.28
N TYR A 280 -9.10 19.05 10.20
CA TYR A 280 -9.22 20.45 9.88
C TYR A 280 -8.08 21.27 10.48
N LEU A 281 -7.85 22.42 9.86
CA LEU A 281 -6.87 23.42 10.26
C LEU A 281 -7.51 24.81 10.22
N CYS A 282 -7.21 25.65 11.21
CA CYS A 282 -7.54 27.07 11.19
C CYS A 282 -6.26 27.90 11.10
N ARG A 283 -6.33 29.03 10.40
CA ARG A 283 -5.21 29.94 10.19
C ARG A 283 -4.71 30.49 11.53
N GLY A 284 -3.39 30.64 11.67
CA GLY A 284 -2.76 30.89 12.97
C GLY A 284 -3.17 32.20 13.68
N ASP A 285 -3.69 33.19 12.95
CA ASP A 285 -4.12 34.50 13.48
C ASP A 285 -5.64 34.60 13.75
N VAL A 286 -6.44 33.58 13.42
CA VAL A 286 -7.90 33.63 13.59
C VAL A 286 -8.35 33.23 14.99
N SER A 287 -9.38 33.91 15.51
CA SER A 287 -9.95 33.58 16.83
C SER A 287 -10.66 32.22 16.82
N THR A 288 -10.81 31.57 17.97
CA THR A 288 -11.56 30.31 18.09
C THR A 288 -13.00 30.44 17.60
N ALA A 289 -13.64 31.61 17.79
CA ALA A 289 -14.98 31.88 17.31
C ALA A 289 -15.02 31.90 15.78
N THR A 290 -14.12 32.66 15.14
CA THR A 290 -13.98 32.74 13.68
C THR A 290 -13.66 31.38 13.06
N CYS A 291 -12.73 30.63 13.67
CA CYS A 291 -12.39 29.27 13.27
C CYS A 291 -13.63 28.35 13.33
N THR A 292 -14.41 28.41 14.41
CA THR A 292 -15.62 27.59 14.56
C THR A 292 -16.66 27.91 13.48
N GLU A 293 -16.91 29.19 13.21
CA GLU A 293 -17.85 29.64 12.18
C GLU A 293 -17.41 29.20 10.78
N CYS A 294 -16.13 29.37 10.45
CA CYS A 294 -15.55 28.88 9.20
C CYS A 294 -15.72 27.37 9.07
N MET A 295 -15.46 26.61 10.13
CA MET A 295 -15.59 25.15 10.14
C MET A 295 -17.03 24.67 9.94
N VAL A 296 -18.01 25.32 10.59
CA VAL A 296 -19.44 25.02 10.37
C VAL A 296 -19.82 25.23 8.91
N THR A 297 -19.35 26.33 8.32
CA THR A 297 -19.57 26.65 6.91
C THR A 297 -18.88 25.62 6.01
N ALA A 298 -17.64 25.25 6.32
CA ALA A 298 -16.87 24.28 5.55
C ALA A 298 -17.51 22.88 5.56
N VAL A 299 -18.07 22.43 6.69
CA VAL A 299 -18.80 21.17 6.77
C VAL A 299 -20.07 21.19 5.90
N ALA A 300 -20.85 22.28 5.96
CA ALA A 300 -22.04 22.43 5.13
C ALA A 300 -21.70 22.48 3.63
N ASN A 301 -20.65 23.20 3.27
CA ASN A 301 -20.24 23.37 1.88
C ASN A 301 -19.54 22.14 1.32
N ILE A 302 -18.67 21.46 2.07
CA ILE A 302 -17.96 20.29 1.54
C ILE A 302 -18.92 19.12 1.25
N THR A 303 -20.00 19.01 2.02
CA THR A 303 -21.03 17.97 1.80
C THR A 303 -21.95 18.30 0.63
N THR A 304 -22.15 19.57 0.30
CA THR A 304 -23.01 20.03 -0.82
C THR A 304 -22.25 20.22 -2.13
N LEU A 305 -21.01 20.73 -2.09
CA LEU A 305 -20.14 20.95 -3.24
C LEU A 305 -19.42 19.68 -3.67
N CYS A 306 -19.15 18.77 -2.74
CA CYS A 306 -18.51 17.48 -3.01
C CYS A 306 -19.40 16.32 -2.57
N PRO A 307 -20.64 16.20 -3.09
CA PRO A 307 -21.54 15.12 -2.71
C PRO A 307 -20.97 13.78 -3.18
N ASN A 308 -21.17 12.73 -2.38
CA ASN A 308 -20.79 11.35 -2.69
C ASN A 308 -19.29 11.14 -2.99
N LYS A 309 -18.42 12.04 -2.52
CA LYS A 309 -16.96 11.84 -2.58
C LYS A 309 -16.49 11.09 -1.34
N THR A 310 -15.49 10.22 -1.52
CA THR A 310 -14.88 9.47 -0.40
C THR A 310 -13.62 10.15 0.13
N GLU A 311 -13.11 11.14 -0.59
CA GLU A 311 -12.05 12.04 -0.16
C GLU A 311 -12.37 13.43 -0.72
N SER A 312 -12.26 14.45 0.12
CA SER A 312 -12.43 15.84 -0.30
C SER A 312 -11.68 16.76 0.63
N ILE A 313 -11.34 17.93 0.10
CA ILE A 313 -10.77 19.03 0.84
C ILE A 313 -11.49 20.31 0.40
N ILE A 314 -11.72 21.20 1.34
CA ILE A 314 -12.22 22.55 1.08
C ILE A 314 -11.32 23.52 1.82
N TRP A 315 -10.95 24.60 1.14
CA TRP A 315 -10.13 25.67 1.69
C TRP A 315 -10.94 26.97 1.73
N TYR A 316 -10.81 27.66 2.85
CA TYR A 316 -11.20 29.04 3.06
C TYR A 316 -9.95 29.86 3.43
N ASP A 317 -10.12 31.17 3.55
CA ASP A 317 -9.04 32.04 4.03
C ASP A 317 -8.74 31.82 5.51
N GLU A 318 -9.72 31.41 6.30
CA GLU A 318 -9.63 31.24 7.75
C GLU A 318 -9.44 29.78 8.18
N CYS A 319 -9.88 28.82 7.36
CA CYS A 319 -9.81 27.40 7.70
C CYS A 319 -9.73 26.45 6.49
N MET A 320 -9.35 25.21 6.74
CA MET A 320 -9.38 24.11 5.80
C MET A 320 -10.01 22.88 6.46
N LEU A 321 -10.85 22.17 5.72
CA LEU A 321 -11.42 20.88 6.14
C LEU A 321 -11.11 19.84 5.08
N ARG A 322 -10.58 18.69 5.51
CA ARG A 322 -10.33 17.54 4.64
C ARG A 322 -10.93 16.29 5.27
N TYR A 323 -11.54 15.44 4.46
CA TYR A 323 -11.89 14.08 4.87
C TYR A 323 -11.43 13.07 3.83
N THR A 324 -11.23 11.83 4.27
CA THR A 324 -10.93 10.68 3.41
C THR A 324 -11.43 9.40 4.07
N ASN A 325 -11.85 8.43 3.27
CA ASN A 325 -12.16 7.07 3.72
C ASN A 325 -10.90 6.18 3.84
N THR A 326 -9.72 6.75 3.60
CA THR A 326 -8.42 6.10 3.76
C THR A 326 -7.58 6.82 4.82
N TYR A 327 -6.30 6.49 4.97
CA TYR A 327 -5.40 7.20 5.87
C TYR A 327 -4.83 8.45 5.19
N PHE A 328 -4.66 9.53 5.95
CA PHE A 328 -3.98 10.72 5.47
C PHE A 328 -2.46 10.47 5.34
N ASN A 329 -1.92 10.43 4.11
CA ASN A 329 -0.47 10.32 3.91
C ASN A 329 0.24 11.66 4.23
N PRO A 330 1.01 11.78 5.33
CA PRO A 330 1.64 13.04 5.75
C PRO A 330 2.75 13.53 4.80
N LEU A 331 3.17 12.70 3.85
CA LEU A 331 4.14 13.06 2.80
C LEU A 331 3.46 13.49 1.49
N SER A 332 2.13 13.37 1.37
CA SER A 332 1.40 13.72 0.15
C SER A 332 1.29 15.23 0.00
N ILE A 333 1.91 15.80 -1.03
CA ILE A 333 1.68 17.21 -1.38
C ILE A 333 0.34 17.44 -2.10
N ASP A 334 -0.34 16.36 -2.52
CA ASP A 334 -1.64 16.37 -3.17
C ASP A 334 -2.81 16.12 -2.20
N PRO A 335 -3.99 16.74 -2.44
CA PRO A 335 -4.30 17.64 -3.55
C PRO A 335 -3.65 19.02 -3.43
N ARG A 336 -3.40 19.64 -4.58
CA ARG A 336 -2.76 20.95 -4.71
C ARG A 336 -3.61 21.90 -5.53
N LEU A 337 -3.69 23.16 -5.11
CA LEU A 337 -4.30 24.26 -5.85
C LEU A 337 -3.41 25.51 -5.77
N ASN A 338 -3.15 26.16 -6.90
CA ASN A 338 -2.48 27.47 -6.91
C ASN A 338 -3.49 28.53 -7.38
N LEU A 339 -3.53 29.66 -6.68
CA LEU A 339 -4.39 30.82 -6.96
C LEU A 339 -3.51 32.05 -7.13
N TRP A 340 -3.91 33.00 -7.96
CA TRP A 340 -3.17 34.25 -8.17
C TRP A 340 -4.09 35.39 -8.56
N GLU A 341 -3.63 36.61 -8.30
CA GLU A 341 -4.30 37.83 -8.71
C GLU A 341 -4.19 38.05 -10.22
N ASN A 342 -5.23 38.61 -10.82
CA ASN A 342 -5.23 38.90 -12.26
C ASN A 342 -4.21 40.00 -12.61
N GLU A 343 -4.05 40.97 -11.71
CA GLU A 343 -3.15 42.10 -11.87
C GLU A 343 -1.68 41.69 -11.70
N SER A 344 -0.82 42.39 -12.43
CA SER A 344 0.61 42.13 -12.46
C SER A 344 1.35 43.32 -11.88
N ILE A 345 2.43 43.03 -11.16
CA ILE A 345 3.23 44.04 -10.49
C ILE A 345 3.81 45.05 -11.49
N SER A 346 3.66 46.34 -11.19
CA SER A 346 4.20 47.43 -12.00
C SER A 346 5.68 47.70 -11.69
N THR A 347 6.58 46.81 -12.14
CA THR A 347 8.04 46.94 -12.01
C THR A 347 8.76 46.84 -13.35
N SER A 348 9.89 47.54 -13.49
CA SER A 348 10.77 47.44 -14.67
C SER A 348 11.75 46.26 -14.61
N ASP A 349 11.86 45.58 -13.46
CA ASP A 349 12.82 44.49 -13.23
C ASP A 349 12.10 43.28 -12.58
N LEU A 350 11.42 42.52 -13.44
CA LEU A 350 10.61 41.36 -13.04
C LEU A 350 11.48 40.21 -12.52
N ASP A 351 12.63 39.98 -13.16
CA ASP A 351 13.58 38.92 -12.80
C ASP A 351 14.08 39.11 -11.37
N LYS A 352 14.47 40.34 -11.03
CA LYS A 352 14.90 40.69 -9.68
C LYS A 352 13.77 40.53 -8.66
N PHE A 353 12.54 40.92 -9.01
CA PHE A 353 11.38 40.71 -8.13
C PHE A 353 11.17 39.23 -7.82
N ASN A 354 11.18 38.36 -8.85
CA ASN A 354 10.96 36.92 -8.68
C ASN A 354 12.08 36.24 -7.87
N GLU A 355 13.34 36.59 -8.11
CA GLU A 355 14.48 36.04 -7.36
C GLU A 355 14.40 36.41 -5.87
N THR A 356 14.10 37.67 -5.59
CA THR A 356 14.00 38.17 -4.21
C THR A 356 12.72 37.68 -3.50
N LEU A 357 11.62 37.52 -4.23
CA LEU A 357 10.39 36.88 -3.75
C LEU A 357 10.64 35.41 -3.36
N LEU A 358 11.37 34.63 -4.16
CA LEU A 358 11.69 33.25 -3.84
C LEU A 358 12.46 33.14 -2.51
N SER A 359 13.46 34.02 -2.33
CA SER A 359 14.25 34.09 -1.10
C SER A 359 13.39 34.47 0.12
N PHE A 360 12.53 35.47 -0.04
CA PHE A 360 11.57 35.88 0.98
C PHE A 360 10.63 34.74 1.41
N LEU A 361 10.00 34.08 0.44
CA LEU A 361 9.10 32.94 0.69
C LEU A 361 9.83 31.74 1.31
N GLY A 362 11.09 31.50 0.93
CA GLY A 362 11.93 30.46 1.54
C GLY A 362 12.22 30.75 3.02
N SER A 363 12.60 31.99 3.35
CA SER A 363 12.82 32.40 4.74
C SER A 363 11.55 32.37 5.56
N LEU A 364 10.42 32.79 5.00
CA LEU A 364 9.11 32.70 5.65
C LEU A 364 8.71 31.24 5.92
N GLY A 365 8.96 30.35 4.96
CA GLY A 365 8.66 28.93 5.11
C GLY A 365 9.50 28.26 6.20
N SER A 366 10.79 28.59 6.29
CA SER A 366 11.67 28.05 7.34
C SER A 366 11.25 28.52 8.74
N ASP A 367 10.84 29.79 8.89
CA ASP A 367 10.32 30.30 10.16
C ASP A 367 9.01 29.60 10.57
N ALA A 368 8.11 29.35 9.62
CA ALA A 368 6.87 28.61 9.88
C ALA A 368 7.17 27.15 10.30
N ALA A 369 8.11 26.48 9.63
CA ALA A 369 8.51 25.11 9.93
C ALA A 369 9.17 24.95 11.31
N ASN A 370 9.89 25.97 11.76
CA ASN A 370 10.61 26.03 13.03
C ASN A 370 9.83 26.76 14.14
N SER A 371 8.60 27.19 13.87
CA SER A 371 7.74 27.82 14.87
C SER A 371 7.49 26.90 16.06
N GLU A 372 7.66 27.42 17.28
CA GLU A 372 7.40 26.69 18.53
C GLU A 372 5.90 26.47 18.79
N THR A 373 5.04 27.14 18.00
CA THR A 373 3.58 26.99 18.10
C THR A 373 3.11 25.72 17.40
N ALA A 374 2.05 25.09 17.93
CA ALA A 374 1.49 23.87 17.35
C ALA A 374 0.95 24.03 15.91
N MET A 375 0.81 25.28 15.44
CA MET A 375 0.23 25.65 14.15
C MET A 375 1.27 25.81 13.04
N LYS A 376 2.57 25.70 13.35
CA LYS A 376 3.68 25.84 12.37
C LYS A 376 3.45 26.98 11.40
N TYR A 377 3.23 28.16 11.98
CA TYR A 377 2.70 29.35 11.32
C TYR A 377 3.71 30.49 11.43
N SER A 378 3.83 31.28 10.35
CA SER A 378 4.62 32.51 10.34
C SER A 378 4.05 33.53 9.35
N THR A 379 4.28 34.81 9.63
CA THR A 379 3.97 35.94 8.76
C THR A 379 5.17 36.86 8.66
N LYS A 380 5.44 37.42 7.48
CA LYS A 380 6.54 38.37 7.26
C LYS A 380 6.14 39.45 6.26
N GLU A 381 6.86 40.56 6.32
CA GLU A 381 6.74 41.68 5.39
C GLU A 381 8.09 41.90 4.69
N TRP A 382 8.05 42.31 3.43
CA TRP A 382 9.24 42.60 2.64
C TRP A 382 9.01 43.80 1.73
N ASP A 383 9.84 44.83 1.88
CA ASP A 383 9.87 46.00 1.00
C ASP A 383 10.78 45.70 -0.22
N PHE A 384 10.16 45.56 -1.40
CA PHE A 384 10.90 45.41 -2.66
C PHE A 384 11.39 46.77 -3.20
N THR A 385 10.52 47.79 -3.14
CA THR A 385 10.83 49.20 -3.39
C THR A 385 10.19 50.08 -2.30
N GLU A 386 10.36 51.40 -2.37
CA GLU A 386 9.67 52.33 -1.44
C GLU A 386 8.14 52.31 -1.62
N GLU A 387 7.66 51.90 -2.80
CA GLU A 387 6.24 51.84 -3.16
C GLU A 387 5.64 50.42 -3.12
N ILE A 388 6.49 49.39 -3.20
CA ILE A 388 6.06 47.98 -3.30
C ILE A 388 6.46 47.23 -2.04
N ARG A 389 5.46 46.95 -1.20
CA ARG A 389 5.56 46.09 -0.01
C ARG A 389 4.81 44.79 -0.24
N VAL A 390 5.41 43.67 0.13
CA VAL A 390 4.86 42.32 0.03
C VAL A 390 4.57 41.78 1.43
N PHE A 391 3.36 41.28 1.63
CA PHE A 391 2.92 40.58 2.84
C PHE A 391 2.91 39.08 2.57
N GLY A 392 3.51 38.29 3.46
CA GLY A 392 3.65 36.85 3.29
C GLY A 392 3.15 36.07 4.50
N LEU A 393 2.49 34.94 4.24
CA LEU A 393 2.03 33.99 5.26
C LEU A 393 2.40 32.57 4.85
N ALA A 394 2.95 31.79 5.78
CA ALA A 394 3.19 30.35 5.60
C ALA A 394 2.69 29.57 6.80
N GLU A 395 2.08 28.42 6.53
CA GLU A 395 1.59 27.51 7.57
C GLU A 395 1.67 26.05 7.14
N CYS A 396 1.78 25.16 8.12
CA CYS A 396 1.70 23.72 7.91
C CYS A 396 0.58 23.10 8.72
N ALA A 397 0.02 22.03 8.17
CA ALA A 397 -0.97 21.24 8.83
C ALA A 397 -0.41 20.57 10.10
N PRO A 398 -1.27 20.29 11.09
CA PRO A 398 -0.83 19.84 12.40
C PRO A 398 -0.22 18.44 12.29
N GLY A 399 0.92 18.24 12.93
CA GLY A 399 1.57 16.92 13.04
C GLY A 399 2.59 16.56 11.97
N VAL A 400 2.85 17.41 10.97
CA VAL A 400 4.04 17.24 10.12
C VAL A 400 5.31 17.62 10.90
N THR A 401 6.43 16.91 10.68
CA THR A 401 7.74 17.27 11.29
C THR A 401 8.25 18.61 10.73
N SER A 402 9.24 19.24 11.37
CA SER A 402 9.78 20.53 10.87
C SER A 402 10.44 20.34 9.51
N GLU A 403 11.14 19.23 9.31
CA GLU A 403 11.70 18.82 8.03
C GLU A 403 10.61 18.59 6.96
N GLN A 404 9.50 17.92 7.28
CA GLN A 404 8.39 17.72 6.35
C GLN A 404 7.69 19.04 5.99
N CYS A 405 7.49 19.91 6.98
CA CYS A 405 6.90 21.24 6.77
C CYS A 405 7.78 22.09 5.88
N GLU A 406 9.08 22.14 6.15
CA GLU A 406 10.05 22.89 5.35
C GLU A 406 10.10 22.35 3.92
N GLY A 407 10.15 21.03 3.74
CA GLY A 407 10.09 20.41 2.40
C GLY A 407 8.82 20.78 1.63
N CYS A 408 7.66 20.77 2.30
CA CYS A 408 6.38 21.14 1.69
C CYS A 408 6.35 22.62 1.29
N LEU A 409 6.73 23.52 2.22
CA LEU A 409 6.73 24.96 1.99
C LEU A 409 7.75 25.37 0.93
N VAL A 410 8.94 24.76 0.88
CA VAL A 410 9.91 24.99 -0.18
C VAL A 410 9.35 24.63 -1.56
N ASN A 411 8.62 23.50 -1.68
CA ASN A 411 7.96 23.11 -2.92
C ASN A 411 6.87 24.13 -3.32
N ALA A 412 6.05 24.53 -2.34
CA ALA A 412 5.00 25.52 -2.55
C ALA A 412 5.56 26.89 -3.01
N SER A 413 6.62 27.39 -2.35
CA SER A 413 7.32 28.63 -2.70
C SER A 413 7.87 28.62 -4.12
N LYS A 414 8.57 27.55 -4.52
CA LYS A 414 9.10 27.40 -5.89
C LYS A 414 8.00 27.49 -6.93
N THR A 415 6.85 26.90 -6.62
CA THR A 415 5.75 26.91 -7.56
C THR A 415 5.07 28.26 -7.65
N LEU A 416 4.97 29.04 -6.58
CA LEU A 416 4.43 30.40 -6.66
C LEU A 416 5.22 31.26 -7.63
N VAL A 417 6.55 31.14 -7.62
CA VAL A 417 7.43 31.87 -8.53
C VAL A 417 7.31 31.37 -9.97
N THR A 418 7.01 30.09 -10.19
CA THR A 418 6.86 29.52 -11.55
C THR A 418 5.44 29.67 -12.13
N CYS A 419 4.39 29.54 -11.31
CA CYS A 419 2.99 29.58 -11.78
C CYS A 419 2.49 31.01 -12.02
N CYS A 420 3.02 31.93 -11.23
CA CYS A 420 2.37 33.19 -10.92
C CYS A 420 3.38 34.34 -11.04
N GLU A 421 4.29 34.18 -12.01
CA GLU A 421 5.40 35.08 -12.28
C GLU A 421 4.87 36.51 -12.51
N GLY A 422 5.38 37.46 -11.72
CA GLY A 422 4.98 38.87 -11.86
C GLY A 422 3.55 39.19 -11.42
N LYS A 423 2.89 38.36 -10.61
CA LYS A 423 1.57 38.66 -10.04
C LYS A 423 1.66 39.41 -8.72
N GLU A 424 0.70 40.29 -8.47
CA GLU A 424 0.62 41.08 -7.23
C GLU A 424 0.35 40.21 -6.00
N GLY A 425 -0.38 39.11 -6.17
CA GLY A 425 -0.58 38.12 -5.11
C GLY A 425 -0.71 36.71 -5.66
N ALA A 426 -0.27 35.74 -4.88
CA ALA A 426 -0.48 34.33 -5.19
C ALA A 426 -0.49 33.45 -3.93
N ARG A 427 -1.19 32.32 -4.02
CA ARG A 427 -1.35 31.34 -2.95
C ARG A 427 -1.19 29.92 -3.48
N ALA A 428 -0.36 29.13 -2.81
CA ALA A 428 -0.23 27.69 -3.05
C ALA A 428 -0.84 26.95 -1.85
N LEU A 429 -1.91 26.20 -2.14
CA LEU A 429 -2.66 25.37 -1.21
C LEU A 429 -2.28 23.92 -1.47
N LEU A 430 -1.51 23.31 -0.56
CA LEU A 430 -1.16 21.89 -0.63
C LEU A 430 -1.88 21.12 0.47
N ALA A 431 -1.85 19.80 0.38
CA ALA A 431 -2.50 18.91 1.34
C ALA A 431 -2.07 19.12 2.80
N TRP A 432 -0.84 19.59 3.04
CA TRP A 432 -0.27 19.76 4.38
C TRP A 432 0.44 21.09 4.62
N CYS A 433 0.48 21.99 3.63
CA CYS A 433 1.04 23.31 3.84
C CYS A 433 0.40 24.33 2.92
N ASN A 434 0.35 25.57 3.39
CA ASN A 434 -0.14 26.70 2.61
C ASN A 434 0.91 27.81 2.64
N ILE A 435 1.12 28.46 1.51
CA ILE A 435 1.90 29.70 1.45
C ILE A 435 1.20 30.72 0.56
N ARG A 436 1.14 31.97 1.01
CA ARG A 436 0.51 33.10 0.32
C ARG A 436 1.43 34.31 0.37
N TYR A 437 1.50 35.06 -0.72
CA TYR A 437 1.93 36.46 -0.71
C TYR A 437 0.90 37.35 -1.39
N ASP A 438 0.93 38.64 -1.04
CA ASP A 438 0.05 39.66 -1.58
C ASP A 438 0.69 41.05 -1.36
N LEU A 439 0.37 42.04 -2.21
CA LEU A 439 0.77 43.43 -1.98
C LEU A 439 -0.11 44.12 -0.93
N PHE A 440 -1.28 43.55 -0.63
CA PHE A 440 -2.20 44.07 0.38
C PHE A 440 -2.16 43.20 1.64
N GLN A 441 -2.23 43.82 2.82
CA GLN A 441 -2.23 43.07 4.07
C GLN A 441 -3.51 42.23 4.23
N PHE A 442 -3.36 40.92 4.44
CA PHE A 442 -4.48 39.95 4.55
C PHE A 442 -4.50 39.13 5.87
N TYR A 443 -3.60 39.45 6.80
CA TYR A 443 -3.54 38.85 8.14
C TYR A 443 -3.40 39.93 9.20
N ASN A 444 -3.86 39.63 10.41
CA ASN A 444 -3.87 40.62 11.48
C ASN A 444 -2.54 40.64 12.24
N THR A 445 -1.85 41.79 12.25
CA THR A 445 -0.63 41.99 13.03
C THR A 445 -0.92 42.43 14.47
N SER A 446 -2.14 42.89 14.75
CA SER A 446 -2.58 43.43 16.05
C SER A 446 -4.02 43.00 16.31
N GLY A 447 -4.26 42.01 17.19
CA GLY A 447 -5.55 41.33 17.43
C GLY A 447 -6.81 42.20 17.64
N THR A 448 -7.27 42.88 16.60
CA THR A 448 -8.52 43.64 16.52
C THR A 448 -9.14 43.41 15.15
N SER A 449 -10.34 42.84 15.17
CA SER A 449 -11.17 42.52 14.01
C SER A 449 -11.57 43.77 13.25
N ILE A 450 -11.20 43.88 11.97
CA ILE A 450 -11.92 44.72 11.01
C ILE A 450 -12.06 43.92 9.71
N SER A 451 -13.28 43.53 9.41
CA SER A 451 -13.72 43.05 8.09
C SER A 451 -14.09 44.23 7.18
N PRO A 452 -13.63 44.26 5.92
CA PRO A 452 -14.34 44.92 4.84
C PRO A 452 -14.92 43.89 3.84
N PRO A 453 -15.80 44.34 2.93
CA PRO A 453 -17.00 43.60 2.57
C PRO A 453 -16.85 42.62 1.40
N PHE A 454 -17.72 41.62 1.43
CA PHE A 454 -18.13 40.73 0.35
C PHE A 454 -18.05 41.37 -1.05
N LEU A 455 -17.21 40.78 -1.90
CA LEU A 455 -17.51 40.58 -3.32
C LEU A 455 -17.25 39.11 -3.62
N SER A 456 -18.33 38.35 -3.78
CA SER A 456 -18.30 37.00 -4.32
C SER A 456 -17.78 37.05 -5.76
N PRO A 457 -16.66 36.38 -6.10
CA PRO A 457 -16.41 36.02 -7.49
C PRO A 457 -17.41 34.92 -7.88
N PRO A 458 -17.90 34.88 -9.13
CA PRO A 458 -18.56 33.68 -9.63
C PRO A 458 -17.58 32.51 -9.57
N PRO A 459 -18.07 31.26 -9.42
CA PRO A 459 -17.20 30.10 -9.34
C PRO A 459 -16.22 30.10 -10.52
N PRO A 460 -14.90 30.04 -10.30
CA PRO A 460 -13.98 29.74 -11.38
C PRO A 460 -14.36 28.37 -11.93
N SER A 461 -14.65 28.32 -13.22
CA SER A 461 -14.86 27.09 -13.95
C SER A 461 -13.70 26.14 -13.72
N VAL A 462 -13.95 25.07 -12.96
CA VAL A 462 -13.08 23.91 -12.88
C VAL A 462 -13.19 23.17 -14.23
N GLY A 463 -12.47 23.65 -15.23
CA GLY A 463 -11.96 22.82 -16.32
C GLY A 463 -10.49 22.59 -16.01
N ASP A 464 -9.94 21.38 -15.94
CA ASP A 464 -10.14 20.35 -16.95
C ASP A 464 -9.75 18.92 -16.47
N GLU A 465 -9.55 18.69 -15.17
CA GLU A 465 -9.19 17.34 -14.66
C GLU A 465 -10.34 16.60 -13.96
N GLY A 466 -11.30 17.32 -13.36
CA GLY A 466 -12.55 16.73 -12.85
C GLY A 466 -13.60 16.48 -13.95
N ALA A 467 -13.68 17.39 -14.93
CA ALA A 467 -14.61 17.31 -16.06
C ALA A 467 -14.33 16.12 -16.99
N ALA A 468 -13.05 15.77 -17.18
CA ALA A 468 -12.65 14.61 -17.97
C ALA A 468 -13.15 13.28 -17.36
N LEU A 469 -13.16 13.14 -16.03
CA LEU A 469 -13.64 11.93 -15.37
C LEU A 469 -15.16 11.89 -15.23
N GLU A 470 -15.83 13.03 -15.05
CA GLU A 470 -17.29 13.14 -15.09
C GLU A 470 -17.85 12.83 -16.48
N SER A 471 -17.15 13.20 -17.56
CA SER A 471 -17.54 12.84 -18.93
C SER A 471 -17.45 11.34 -19.25
N LEU A 472 -16.71 10.56 -18.45
CA LEU A 472 -16.54 9.11 -18.60
C LEU A 472 -17.56 8.31 -17.76
N GLN A 473 -18.41 8.96 -16.97
CA GLN A 473 -19.39 8.28 -16.12
C GLN A 473 -20.67 7.95 -16.91
N PHE A 474 -21.01 6.66 -16.96
CA PHE A 474 -22.29 6.17 -17.48
C PHE A 474 -23.31 6.03 -16.35
N ASN A 475 -24.57 6.38 -16.62
CA ASN A 475 -25.67 6.08 -15.70
C ASN A 475 -26.06 4.60 -15.78
N LEU A 476 -26.53 4.03 -14.67
CA LEU A 476 -26.92 2.62 -14.59
C LEU A 476 -28.02 2.29 -15.62
N ALA A 477 -29.01 3.17 -15.77
CA ALA A 477 -30.11 2.98 -16.71
C ALA A 477 -29.64 2.79 -18.18
N THR A 478 -28.62 3.53 -18.63
CA THR A 478 -28.06 3.35 -19.98
C THR A 478 -27.39 2.00 -20.12
N ILE A 479 -26.66 1.56 -19.09
CA ILE A 479 -25.97 0.27 -19.10
C ILE A 479 -26.97 -0.90 -19.02
N GLU A 480 -28.02 -0.78 -18.22
CA GLU A 480 -29.11 -1.76 -18.17
C GLU A 480 -29.82 -1.89 -19.51
N VAL A 481 -30.14 -0.78 -20.17
CA VAL A 481 -30.74 -0.83 -21.52
C VAL A 481 -29.77 -1.47 -22.51
N ALA A 482 -28.50 -1.05 -22.50
CA ALA A 482 -27.49 -1.55 -23.42
C ALA A 482 -27.24 -3.06 -23.27
N THR A 483 -27.29 -3.57 -22.03
CA THR A 483 -27.03 -4.98 -21.70
C THR A 483 -28.30 -5.85 -21.60
N LYS A 484 -29.48 -5.28 -21.90
CA LYS A 484 -30.79 -5.93 -21.68
C LYS A 484 -30.97 -6.44 -20.24
N LYS A 485 -30.68 -5.57 -19.27
CA LYS A 485 -30.68 -5.83 -17.82
C LYS A 485 -29.75 -6.98 -17.44
N PHE A 486 -28.53 -6.95 -17.97
CA PHE A 486 -27.51 -7.99 -17.73
C PHE A 486 -28.02 -9.39 -18.08
N SER A 487 -28.72 -9.53 -19.21
CA SER A 487 -29.24 -10.83 -19.67
C SER A 487 -28.12 -11.86 -19.79
N ASN A 488 -28.38 -13.09 -19.35
CA ASN A 488 -27.43 -14.20 -19.52
C ASN A 488 -27.07 -14.45 -20.99
N GLU A 489 -27.94 -14.11 -21.95
CA GLU A 489 -27.66 -14.18 -23.39
C GLU A 489 -26.54 -13.23 -23.84
N ASN A 490 -26.34 -12.14 -23.10
CA ASN A 490 -25.32 -11.13 -23.36
C ASN A 490 -24.05 -11.37 -22.54
N LYS A 491 -24.00 -12.40 -21.70
CA LYS A 491 -22.84 -12.68 -20.87
C LYS A 491 -21.73 -13.31 -21.70
N ILE A 492 -20.58 -12.65 -21.77
CA ILE A 492 -19.43 -13.06 -22.57
C ILE A 492 -18.28 -13.60 -21.73
N GLY A 493 -18.28 -13.37 -20.42
CA GLY A 493 -17.22 -13.89 -19.55
C GLY A 493 -17.57 -13.89 -18.07
N LYS A 494 -16.88 -14.73 -17.31
CA LYS A 494 -16.91 -14.75 -15.84
C LYS A 494 -15.52 -15.08 -15.31
N GLY A 495 -14.91 -14.15 -14.59
CA GLY A 495 -13.60 -14.32 -13.95
C GLY A 495 -13.68 -14.18 -12.43
N GLY A 496 -12.52 -14.24 -11.76
CA GLY A 496 -12.41 -14.01 -10.31
C GLY A 496 -12.82 -12.61 -9.84
N PHE A 497 -12.98 -11.68 -10.79
CA PHE A 497 -13.19 -10.25 -10.54
C PHE A 497 -14.58 -9.76 -10.91
N GLY A 498 -15.43 -10.61 -11.49
CA GLY A 498 -16.77 -10.22 -11.92
C GLY A 498 -17.24 -10.90 -13.20
N GLU A 499 -18.41 -10.48 -13.65
CA GLU A 499 -19.05 -10.98 -14.87
C GLU A 499 -18.97 -9.92 -15.97
N VAL A 500 -18.71 -10.34 -17.20
CA VAL A 500 -18.58 -9.45 -18.35
C VAL A 500 -19.75 -9.66 -19.30
N TYR A 501 -20.39 -8.57 -19.70
CA TYR A 501 -21.56 -8.56 -20.57
C TYR A 501 -21.29 -7.74 -21.83
N LYS A 502 -21.70 -8.25 -22.99
CA LYS A 502 -21.81 -7.46 -24.22
C LYS A 502 -23.01 -6.52 -24.12
N GLY A 503 -22.83 -5.27 -24.53
CA GLY A 503 -23.91 -4.30 -24.63
C GLY A 503 -23.84 -3.50 -25.92
N ILE A 504 -24.97 -2.89 -26.29
CA ILE A 504 -25.06 -1.97 -27.43
C ILE A 504 -25.66 -0.65 -26.93
N LEU A 505 -24.88 0.42 -26.96
CA LEU A 505 -25.34 1.76 -26.60
C LEU A 505 -26.38 2.28 -27.60
N SER A 506 -27.18 3.27 -27.21
CA SER A 506 -28.24 3.86 -28.05
C SER A 506 -27.74 4.44 -29.38
N ASN A 507 -26.46 4.82 -29.45
CA ASN A 507 -25.78 5.28 -30.65
C ASN A 507 -25.26 4.13 -31.55
N GLY A 508 -25.54 2.87 -31.22
CA GLY A 508 -25.10 1.68 -31.95
C GLY A 508 -23.70 1.18 -31.60
N ARG A 509 -22.99 1.84 -30.67
CA ARG A 509 -21.64 1.42 -30.25
C ARG A 509 -21.71 0.16 -29.40
N GLU A 510 -21.00 -0.90 -29.81
CA GLU A 510 -20.82 -2.11 -29.01
C GLU A 510 -19.82 -1.86 -27.86
N ILE A 511 -20.16 -2.36 -26.67
CA ILE A 511 -19.38 -2.21 -25.44
C ILE A 511 -19.25 -3.53 -24.69
N ALA A 512 -18.19 -3.67 -23.90
CA ALA A 512 -18.03 -4.73 -22.92
C ALA A 512 -18.18 -4.13 -21.52
N VAL A 513 -19.11 -4.65 -20.73
CA VAL A 513 -19.43 -4.18 -19.39
C VAL A 513 -18.97 -5.21 -18.37
N LYS A 514 -17.88 -4.91 -17.67
CA LYS A 514 -17.36 -5.72 -16.57
C LYS A 514 -18.05 -5.29 -15.28
N LYS A 515 -19.01 -6.09 -14.84
CA LYS A 515 -19.73 -5.93 -13.56
C LYS A 515 -18.91 -6.57 -12.45
N LEU A 516 -18.38 -5.78 -11.54
CA LEU A 516 -17.49 -6.26 -10.50
C LEU A 516 -18.26 -6.97 -9.38
N SER A 517 -17.69 -8.06 -8.85
CA SER A 517 -18.36 -8.87 -7.81
C SER A 517 -18.51 -8.09 -6.49
N GLN A 518 -19.68 -8.17 -5.88
CA GLN A 518 -19.97 -7.58 -4.55
C GLN A 518 -19.31 -8.35 -3.39
N SER A 519 -18.89 -9.61 -3.60
CA SER A 519 -18.45 -10.52 -2.54
C SER A 519 -16.94 -10.52 -2.26
N SER A 520 -16.14 -9.68 -2.94
CA SER A 520 -14.69 -9.62 -2.73
C SER A 520 -14.23 -8.19 -2.43
N GLY A 521 -13.55 -7.99 -1.29
CA GLY A 521 -12.88 -6.72 -0.96
C GLY A 521 -11.82 -6.29 -1.98
N GLN A 522 -11.47 -7.19 -2.92
CA GLN A 522 -10.54 -6.97 -4.00
C GLN A 522 -11.14 -6.16 -5.17
N GLY A 523 -12.44 -6.36 -5.50
CA GLY A 523 -13.07 -5.71 -6.65
C GLY A 523 -13.14 -4.17 -6.54
N ALA A 524 -13.25 -3.60 -5.34
CA ALA A 524 -13.28 -2.14 -5.16
C ALA A 524 -11.90 -1.47 -5.34
N ILE A 525 -10.81 -2.15 -4.94
CA ILE A 525 -9.44 -1.68 -5.16
C ILE A 525 -9.10 -1.74 -6.64
N GLU A 526 -9.50 -2.81 -7.31
CA GLU A 526 -9.34 -2.99 -8.75
C GLU A 526 -10.12 -1.95 -9.54
N PHE A 527 -11.39 -1.69 -9.17
CA PHE A 527 -12.18 -0.61 -9.76
C PHE A 527 -11.44 0.74 -9.71
N LYS A 528 -10.94 1.12 -8.54
CA LYS A 528 -10.20 2.38 -8.35
C LYS A 528 -8.91 2.40 -9.20
N ASN A 529 -8.17 1.30 -9.25
CA ASN A 529 -6.97 1.20 -10.09
C ASN A 529 -7.31 1.29 -11.58
N GLU A 530 -8.29 0.55 -12.07
CA GLU A 530 -8.66 0.55 -13.50
C GLU A 530 -9.18 1.93 -13.93
N VAL A 531 -9.99 2.60 -13.12
CA VAL A 531 -10.49 3.96 -13.42
C VAL A 531 -9.37 5.01 -13.40
N LEU A 532 -8.48 4.99 -12.40
CA LEU A 532 -7.41 5.98 -12.28
C LEU A 532 -6.27 5.77 -13.29
N LEU A 533 -6.00 4.53 -13.68
CA LEU A 533 -4.89 4.16 -14.56
C LEU A 533 -5.30 4.13 -16.05
N ILE A 534 -6.37 3.43 -16.40
CA ILE A 534 -6.71 3.13 -17.81
C ILE A 534 -7.37 4.32 -18.51
N ALA A 535 -8.07 5.20 -17.79
CA ALA A 535 -8.68 6.40 -18.39
C ALA A 535 -7.65 7.30 -19.12
N LYS A 536 -6.36 7.13 -18.83
CA LYS A 536 -5.25 7.89 -19.42
C LYS A 536 -4.40 7.08 -20.42
N LEU A 537 -4.73 5.80 -20.67
CA LEU A 537 -3.98 4.93 -21.58
C LEU A 537 -4.69 4.82 -22.92
N GLN A 538 -3.97 5.13 -23.99
CA GLN A 538 -4.46 5.00 -25.36
C GLN A 538 -3.37 4.40 -26.24
N HIS A 539 -3.57 3.15 -26.64
CA HIS A 539 -2.63 2.44 -27.50
C HIS A 539 -3.35 1.33 -28.27
N ARG A 540 -2.91 1.06 -29.52
CA ARG A 540 -3.56 0.08 -30.41
C ARG A 540 -3.58 -1.35 -29.84
N ASN A 541 -2.62 -1.68 -28.98
CA ASN A 541 -2.46 -2.99 -28.35
C ASN A 541 -2.93 -3.05 -26.89
N LEU A 542 -3.70 -2.06 -26.42
CA LEU A 542 -4.36 -2.09 -25.12
C LEU A 542 -5.88 -1.99 -25.34
N VAL A 543 -6.66 -2.61 -24.45
CA VAL A 543 -8.12 -2.43 -24.44
C VAL A 543 -8.45 -1.06 -23.86
N THR A 544 -9.25 -0.30 -24.60
CA THR A 544 -9.63 1.07 -24.24
C THR A 544 -10.77 1.05 -23.23
N LEU A 545 -10.56 1.66 -22.06
CA LEU A 545 -11.65 2.00 -21.13
C LEU A 545 -12.44 3.18 -21.70
N LEU A 546 -13.72 2.98 -21.93
CA LEU A 546 -14.64 4.01 -22.43
C LEU A 546 -15.29 4.79 -21.31
N GLY A 547 -15.38 4.20 -20.12
CA GLY A 547 -15.97 4.83 -18.96
C GLY A 547 -16.24 3.86 -17.82
N PHE A 548 -16.94 4.33 -16.81
CA PHE A 548 -17.34 3.54 -15.65
C PHE A 548 -18.76 3.87 -15.23
N CYS A 549 -19.41 2.94 -14.54
CA CYS A 549 -20.69 3.16 -13.88
C CYS A 549 -20.49 2.91 -12.38
N LEU A 550 -20.93 3.87 -11.58
CA LEU A 550 -20.90 3.81 -10.12
C LEU A 550 -22.30 4.16 -9.61
N ASP A 551 -22.99 3.16 -9.08
CA ASP A 551 -24.30 3.28 -8.44
C ASP A 551 -24.24 2.52 -7.09
N GLU A 552 -25.01 2.92 -6.07
CA GLU A 552 -24.83 2.59 -4.63
C GLU A 552 -24.29 1.19 -4.27
N GLN A 553 -24.67 0.12 -5.01
CA GLN A 553 -24.16 -1.25 -4.82
C GLN A 553 -23.47 -1.87 -6.05
N GLU A 554 -23.41 -1.15 -7.17
CA GLU A 554 -23.00 -1.68 -8.46
C GLU A 554 -21.82 -0.88 -9.03
N LYS A 555 -20.68 -1.58 -9.22
CA LYS A 555 -19.46 -1.01 -9.80
C LYS A 555 -19.20 -1.69 -11.14
N MET A 556 -19.17 -0.91 -12.22
CA MET A 556 -18.99 -1.45 -13.57
C MET A 556 -17.95 -0.66 -14.35
N LEU A 557 -17.16 -1.37 -15.13
CA LEU A 557 -16.20 -0.80 -16.06
C LEU A 557 -16.67 -1.05 -17.49
N ILE A 558 -16.66 -0.01 -18.32
CA ILE A 558 -17.16 -0.06 -19.69
C ILE A 558 -15.96 0.05 -20.62
N TYR A 559 -15.69 -1.00 -21.38
CA TYR A 559 -14.62 -1.08 -22.36
C TYR A 559 -15.17 -1.10 -23.78
N GLU A 560 -14.28 -0.88 -24.75
CA GLU A 560 -14.57 -1.26 -26.12
C GLU A 560 -14.86 -2.77 -26.19
N TYR A 561 -15.88 -3.15 -26.97
CA TYR A 561 -16.11 -4.57 -27.25
C TYR A 561 -15.06 -5.05 -28.24
N VAL A 562 -14.29 -6.06 -27.83
CA VAL A 562 -13.30 -6.73 -28.66
C VAL A 562 -13.96 -8.04 -29.17
N PRO A 563 -14.21 -8.17 -30.49
CA PRO A 563 -15.17 -9.14 -31.00
C PRO A 563 -14.67 -10.58 -31.06
N ASN A 564 -13.35 -10.80 -31.08
CA ASN A 564 -12.80 -12.14 -30.93
C ASN A 564 -12.44 -12.38 -29.45
N GLU A 565 -12.47 -13.65 -29.06
CA GLU A 565 -12.18 -14.10 -27.70
C GLU A 565 -10.72 -13.82 -27.29
N SER A 566 -10.41 -14.17 -26.04
CA SER A 566 -9.05 -14.12 -25.51
C SER A 566 -8.11 -15.10 -26.21
N LEU A 567 -6.81 -14.81 -26.18
CA LEU A 567 -5.77 -15.61 -26.83
C LEU A 567 -5.75 -17.06 -26.32
N ASP A 568 -6.04 -17.29 -25.04
CA ASP A 568 -6.10 -18.63 -24.47
C ASP A 568 -7.24 -19.49 -25.04
N TYR A 569 -8.33 -18.88 -25.51
CA TYR A 569 -9.40 -19.57 -26.24
C TYR A 569 -8.87 -20.18 -27.55
N PHE A 570 -8.04 -19.43 -28.28
CA PHE A 570 -7.47 -19.88 -29.56
C PHE A 570 -6.30 -20.85 -29.40
N LEU A 571 -5.53 -20.73 -28.30
CA LEU A 571 -4.40 -21.62 -28.04
C LEU A 571 -4.82 -22.95 -27.40
N PHE A 572 -5.87 -22.95 -26.58
CA PHE A 572 -6.16 -24.09 -25.70
C PHE A 572 -7.65 -24.48 -25.62
N GLY A 573 -8.51 -23.85 -26.43
CA GLY A 573 -9.92 -24.17 -26.53
C GLY A 573 -10.18 -25.52 -27.22
N SER A 574 -11.44 -25.99 -27.16
CA SER A 574 -11.86 -27.21 -27.87
C SER A 574 -11.84 -27.02 -29.40
N HIS A 575 -11.80 -28.13 -30.15
CA HIS A 575 -11.67 -28.23 -31.62
C HIS A 575 -12.64 -27.42 -32.51
N GLU A 576 -13.53 -26.60 -31.95
CA GLU A 576 -14.38 -25.65 -32.67
C GLU A 576 -13.70 -24.28 -32.89
N SER A 577 -12.57 -24.00 -32.24
CA SER A 577 -11.82 -22.75 -32.41
C SER A 577 -11.00 -22.75 -33.71
N ARG A 578 -11.03 -21.63 -34.45
CA ARG A 578 -10.13 -21.38 -35.59
C ARG A 578 -8.67 -21.51 -35.16
N LEU A 579 -7.87 -22.31 -35.87
CA LEU A 579 -6.43 -22.41 -35.63
C LEU A 579 -5.71 -21.14 -36.07
N LEU A 580 -4.86 -20.59 -35.18
CA LEU A 580 -3.97 -19.48 -35.51
C LEU A 580 -2.76 -19.97 -36.29
N ASN A 581 -2.56 -19.46 -37.50
CA ASN A 581 -1.34 -19.74 -38.26
C ASN A 581 -0.13 -18.99 -37.68
N TRP A 582 1.08 -19.34 -38.14
CA TRP A 582 2.32 -18.75 -37.61
C TRP A 582 2.38 -17.22 -37.80
N LEU A 583 1.97 -16.70 -38.95
CA LEU A 583 2.00 -15.26 -39.21
C LEU A 583 1.10 -14.50 -38.22
N GLU A 584 -0.09 -15.03 -37.93
CA GLU A 584 -0.99 -14.48 -36.92
C GLU A 584 -0.35 -14.52 -35.52
N ARG A 585 0.20 -15.68 -35.12
CA ARG A 585 0.89 -15.84 -33.83
C ARG A 585 2.07 -14.87 -33.69
N TYR A 586 2.86 -14.71 -34.74
CA TYR A 586 4.02 -13.80 -34.77
C TYR A 586 3.58 -12.33 -34.65
N ASN A 587 2.52 -11.93 -35.34
CA ASN A 587 1.95 -10.59 -35.20
C ASN A 587 1.37 -10.35 -33.80
N ILE A 588 0.75 -11.35 -33.20
CA ILE A 588 0.26 -11.31 -31.81
C ILE A 588 1.44 -11.12 -30.84
N ILE A 589 2.52 -11.89 -30.98
CA ILE A 589 3.74 -11.74 -30.16
C ILE A 589 4.27 -10.30 -30.24
N LYS A 590 4.40 -9.76 -31.45
CA LYS A 590 4.89 -8.39 -31.68
C LYS A 590 3.97 -7.35 -31.07
N GLY A 591 2.65 -7.50 -31.23
CA GLY A 591 1.68 -6.56 -30.69
C GLY A 591 1.63 -6.57 -29.16
N ILE A 592 1.75 -7.74 -28.51
CA ILE A 592 1.86 -7.83 -27.05
C ILE A 592 3.13 -7.12 -26.58
N ALA A 593 4.27 -7.38 -27.22
CA ALA A 593 5.54 -6.74 -26.87
C ALA A 593 5.47 -5.21 -26.99
N GLN A 594 4.83 -4.70 -28.05
CA GLN A 594 4.58 -3.26 -28.23
C GLN A 594 3.65 -2.68 -27.16
N GLY A 595 2.59 -3.40 -26.78
CA GLY A 595 1.68 -3.00 -25.71
C GLY A 595 2.37 -2.87 -24.36
N ILE A 596 3.20 -3.85 -23.97
CA ILE A 596 3.93 -3.81 -22.69
C ILE A 596 5.02 -2.73 -22.74
N HIS A 597 5.75 -2.60 -23.85
CA HIS A 597 6.75 -1.54 -24.01
C HIS A 597 6.13 -0.13 -23.87
N TYR A 598 4.92 0.06 -24.37
CA TYR A 598 4.19 1.31 -24.16
C TYR A 598 3.95 1.58 -22.66
N LEU A 599 3.50 0.58 -21.89
CA LEU A 599 3.25 0.72 -20.45
C LEU A 599 4.51 1.03 -19.62
N HIS A 600 5.66 0.52 -20.03
CA HIS A 600 6.91 0.70 -19.29
C HIS A 600 7.60 2.02 -19.59
N ASP A 601 7.67 2.40 -20.88
CA ASP A 601 8.58 3.47 -21.33
C ASP A 601 7.89 4.64 -22.06
N HIS A 602 6.65 4.48 -22.55
CA HIS A 602 5.99 5.51 -23.40
C HIS A 602 4.67 6.06 -22.85
N SER A 603 4.12 5.45 -21.81
CA SER A 603 3.03 6.06 -21.05
C SER A 603 3.58 7.22 -20.22
N ARG A 604 2.73 8.22 -19.94
CA ARG A 604 3.08 9.38 -19.10
C ARG A 604 3.60 8.99 -17.71
N LEU A 605 3.23 7.80 -17.24
CA LEU A 605 3.65 7.20 -15.98
C LEU A 605 4.14 5.78 -16.29
N LYS A 606 5.19 5.29 -15.60
CA LYS A 606 5.64 3.90 -15.72
C LYS A 606 4.63 2.97 -15.02
N ILE A 607 4.01 2.06 -15.77
CA ILE A 607 2.95 1.17 -15.29
C ILE A 607 3.39 -0.28 -15.37
N ILE A 608 3.36 -0.99 -14.25
CA ILE A 608 3.61 -2.44 -14.19
C ILE A 608 2.26 -3.16 -14.08
N HIS A 609 1.98 -4.07 -15.01
CA HIS A 609 0.68 -4.74 -15.14
C HIS A 609 0.45 -5.81 -14.05
N ARG A 610 1.47 -6.65 -13.79
CA ARG A 610 1.52 -7.71 -12.76
C ARG A 610 0.58 -8.90 -12.90
N ASP A 611 -0.43 -8.86 -13.79
CA ASP A 611 -1.28 -10.02 -14.14
C ASP A 611 -1.35 -10.27 -15.65
N LEU A 612 -0.20 -10.23 -16.34
CA LEU A 612 -0.13 -10.60 -17.75
C LEU A 612 -0.25 -12.13 -17.90
N LYS A 613 -1.21 -12.57 -18.71
CA LYS A 613 -1.46 -13.99 -19.07
C LYS A 613 -2.23 -14.07 -20.38
N ALA A 614 -2.27 -15.24 -21.01
CA ALA A 614 -2.96 -15.42 -22.29
C ALA A 614 -4.46 -15.05 -22.23
N SER A 615 -5.15 -15.31 -21.12
CA SER A 615 -6.57 -14.94 -20.95
C SER A 615 -6.82 -13.43 -20.86
N ASN A 616 -5.78 -12.63 -20.58
CA ASN A 616 -5.86 -11.18 -20.47
C ASN A 616 -5.44 -10.48 -21.79
N VAL A 617 -5.18 -11.24 -22.86
CA VAL A 617 -4.92 -10.72 -24.21
C VAL A 617 -6.13 -11.02 -25.09
N LEU A 618 -6.91 -10.00 -25.45
CA LEU A 618 -8.06 -10.12 -26.35
C LEU A 618 -7.63 -9.90 -27.81
N LEU A 619 -8.41 -10.41 -28.77
CA LEU A 619 -8.11 -10.27 -30.20
C LEU A 619 -9.16 -9.41 -30.91
N ASP A 620 -8.74 -8.35 -31.60
CA ASP A 620 -9.65 -7.53 -32.39
C ASP A 620 -10.12 -8.26 -33.66
N SER A 621 -11.02 -7.65 -34.43
CA SER A 621 -11.58 -8.23 -35.67
C SER A 621 -10.52 -8.63 -36.72
N ASN A 622 -9.31 -8.07 -36.63
CA ASN A 622 -8.20 -8.33 -37.53
C ASN A 622 -7.14 -9.24 -36.88
N MET A 623 -7.45 -9.89 -35.75
CA MET A 623 -6.55 -10.75 -34.96
C MET A 623 -5.37 -9.99 -34.33
N ASN A 624 -5.47 -8.68 -34.13
CA ASN A 624 -4.45 -7.93 -33.39
C ASN A 624 -4.67 -8.08 -31.87
N PRO A 625 -3.60 -8.19 -31.07
CA PRO A 625 -3.72 -8.34 -29.62
C PRO A 625 -4.01 -7.01 -28.94
N LYS A 626 -4.88 -7.07 -27.93
CA LYS A 626 -5.17 -5.99 -26.99
C LYS A 626 -5.06 -6.51 -25.55
N ILE A 627 -4.12 -5.94 -24.78
CA ILE A 627 -3.93 -6.27 -23.37
C ILE A 627 -5.07 -5.66 -22.53
N SER A 628 -5.61 -6.45 -21.62
CA SER A 628 -6.75 -6.11 -20.77
C SER A 628 -6.48 -6.45 -19.29
N ASP A 629 -7.41 -6.05 -18.41
CA ASP A 629 -7.44 -6.36 -16.97
C ASP A 629 -6.28 -5.75 -16.16
N PHE A 630 -6.35 -4.43 -15.97
CA PHE A 630 -5.35 -3.66 -15.23
C PHE A 630 -5.71 -3.49 -13.74
N GLY A 631 -6.66 -4.27 -13.20
CA GLY A 631 -7.08 -4.16 -11.80
C GLY A 631 -5.92 -4.30 -10.81
N MET A 632 -4.87 -5.01 -11.24
CA MET A 632 -3.69 -5.31 -10.46
C MET A 632 -2.50 -4.39 -10.79
N ALA A 633 -2.64 -3.48 -11.76
CA ALA A 633 -1.55 -2.63 -12.22
C ALA A 633 -1.11 -1.61 -11.14
N ARG A 634 0.15 -1.16 -11.22
CA ARG A 634 0.75 -0.19 -10.29
C ARG A 634 1.59 0.83 -11.05
N ILE A 635 1.55 2.08 -10.58
CA ILE A 635 2.46 3.14 -11.03
C ILE A 635 3.74 3.05 -10.19
N ILE A 636 4.88 3.15 -10.86
CA ILE A 636 6.17 3.38 -10.24
C ILE A 636 6.63 4.78 -10.66
N ALA A 637 7.21 5.55 -9.73
CA ALA A 637 7.77 6.86 -10.06
C ALA A 637 8.92 6.70 -11.08
N LEU A 638 9.11 7.69 -11.97
CA LEU A 638 10.07 7.56 -13.09
C LEU A 638 11.53 7.40 -12.62
N ASP A 639 11.83 7.79 -11.38
CA ASP A 639 13.11 7.69 -10.69
C ASP A 639 13.28 6.42 -9.85
N GLU A 640 12.25 5.58 -9.75
CA GLU A 640 12.29 4.29 -9.05
C GLU A 640 12.34 3.11 -10.05
N ASP A 641 13.32 2.21 -9.88
CA ASP A 641 13.49 1.06 -10.78
C ASP A 641 12.63 -0.16 -10.37
N ARG A 642 12.15 -0.20 -9.12
CA ARG A 642 11.49 -1.37 -8.52
C ARG A 642 10.49 -0.97 -7.43
N GLY A 643 9.33 -1.60 -7.41
CA GLY A 643 8.33 -1.52 -6.34
C GLY A 643 8.34 -2.76 -5.44
N SER A 644 7.70 -2.68 -4.27
CA SER A 644 7.56 -3.81 -3.34
C SER A 644 6.17 -3.84 -2.71
N THR A 645 5.63 -5.04 -2.47
CA THR A 645 4.31 -5.22 -1.86
C THR A 645 4.24 -6.48 -1.00
N CYS A 646 3.57 -6.41 0.14
CA CYS A 646 3.28 -7.59 0.97
C CYS A 646 2.05 -8.37 0.48
N ARG A 647 1.29 -7.79 -0.45
CA ARG A 647 0.12 -8.42 -1.06
C ARG A 647 0.50 -9.00 -2.41
N ILE A 648 0.92 -10.26 -2.40
CA ILE A 648 1.25 -11.03 -3.60
C ILE A 648 -0.06 -11.46 -4.24
N VAL A 649 -0.34 -10.92 -5.41
CA VAL A 649 -1.58 -11.15 -6.14
C VAL A 649 -1.23 -11.23 -7.63
N GLY A 650 -1.77 -12.23 -8.33
CA GLY A 650 -1.47 -12.49 -9.74
C GLY A 650 -1.70 -13.97 -10.05
N THR A 651 -1.50 -14.36 -11.30
CA THR A 651 -1.76 -15.73 -11.74
C THR A 651 -0.53 -16.63 -11.60
N TYR A 652 -0.68 -17.72 -10.84
CA TYR A 652 0.39 -18.70 -10.65
C TYR A 652 0.84 -19.28 -12.00
N GLY A 653 2.15 -19.46 -12.19
CA GLY A 653 2.76 -19.84 -13.47
C GLY A 653 3.15 -18.67 -14.37
N TYR A 654 2.59 -17.47 -14.16
CA TYR A 654 2.99 -16.25 -14.88
C TYR A 654 3.79 -15.28 -13.99
N MET A 655 3.62 -15.36 -12.66
CA MET A 655 4.36 -14.53 -11.71
C MET A 655 5.86 -14.83 -11.73
N SER A 656 6.68 -13.78 -11.78
CA SER A 656 8.13 -13.92 -11.66
C SER A 656 8.55 -14.39 -10.25
N PRO A 657 9.68 -15.12 -10.11
CA PRO A 657 10.12 -15.66 -8.83
C PRO A 657 10.29 -14.61 -7.73
N GLU A 658 10.90 -13.47 -8.03
CA GLU A 658 11.11 -12.38 -7.07
C GLU A 658 9.79 -11.74 -6.60
N TYR A 659 8.77 -11.71 -7.48
CA TYR A 659 7.45 -11.22 -7.11
C TYR A 659 6.71 -12.24 -6.24
N ALA A 660 6.73 -13.51 -6.64
CA ALA A 660 6.03 -14.58 -5.93
C ALA A 660 6.67 -14.93 -4.57
N MET A 661 7.99 -14.78 -4.43
CA MET A 661 8.71 -15.11 -3.19
C MET A 661 8.87 -13.91 -2.24
N HIS A 662 9.03 -12.70 -2.79
CA HIS A 662 9.43 -11.52 -2.01
C HIS A 662 8.52 -10.32 -2.23
N GLY A 663 7.50 -10.42 -3.07
CA GLY A 663 6.57 -9.32 -3.36
C GLY A 663 7.23 -8.15 -4.11
N GLN A 664 8.41 -8.35 -4.69
CA GLN A 664 9.14 -7.34 -5.44
C GLN A 664 8.65 -7.34 -6.89
N PHE A 665 8.27 -6.18 -7.42
CA PHE A 665 7.81 -6.07 -8.81
C PHE A 665 8.50 -4.92 -9.53
N SER A 666 8.75 -5.12 -10.83
CA SER A 666 9.27 -4.10 -11.74
C SER A 666 8.82 -4.39 -13.16
N GLU A 667 9.28 -3.60 -14.12
CA GLU A 667 9.13 -3.90 -15.55
C GLU A 667 9.61 -5.32 -15.90
N LYS A 668 10.63 -5.84 -15.18
CA LYS A 668 11.16 -7.18 -15.39
C LYS A 668 10.22 -8.29 -14.94
N SER A 669 9.25 -8.01 -14.08
CA SER A 669 8.21 -8.97 -13.67
C SER A 669 7.19 -9.17 -14.80
N ASP A 670 6.84 -8.11 -15.52
CA ASP A 670 6.01 -8.19 -16.72
C ASP A 670 6.77 -8.87 -17.88
N VAL A 671 8.08 -8.64 -18.02
CA VAL A 671 8.93 -9.34 -18.98
C VAL A 671 8.90 -10.85 -18.76
N PHE A 672 8.99 -11.32 -17.51
CA PHE A 672 8.88 -12.74 -17.20
C PHE A 672 7.53 -13.31 -17.66
N SER A 673 6.44 -12.62 -17.33
CA SER A 673 5.09 -13.01 -17.72
C SER A 673 4.94 -13.07 -19.25
N PHE A 674 5.52 -12.10 -19.98
CA PHE A 674 5.59 -12.10 -21.44
C PHE A 674 6.35 -13.32 -21.99
N GLY A 675 7.47 -13.70 -21.37
CA GLY A 675 8.23 -14.89 -21.75
C GLY A 675 7.40 -16.18 -21.67
N VAL A 676 6.59 -16.32 -20.62
CA VAL A 676 5.66 -17.44 -20.46
C VAL A 676 4.62 -17.43 -21.59
N ILE A 677 3.94 -16.29 -21.82
CA ILE A 677 2.93 -16.15 -22.89
C ILE A 677 3.53 -16.46 -24.26
N LEU A 678 4.77 -16.01 -24.52
CA LEU A 678 5.48 -16.27 -25.76
C LEU A 678 5.69 -17.77 -26.01
N LEU A 679 6.12 -18.52 -24.99
CA LEU A 679 6.28 -19.98 -25.09
C LEU A 679 4.94 -20.71 -25.22
N GLU A 680 3.89 -20.20 -24.58
CA GLU A 680 2.52 -20.69 -24.75
C GLU A 680 2.01 -20.50 -26.18
N ILE A 681 2.24 -19.34 -26.80
CA ILE A 681 1.85 -19.08 -28.20
C ILE A 681 2.56 -20.03 -29.15
N ILE A 682 3.87 -20.25 -28.97
CA ILE A 682 4.66 -21.11 -29.86
C ILE A 682 4.23 -22.57 -29.75
N SER A 683 3.96 -23.04 -28.53
CA SER A 683 3.70 -24.45 -28.25
C SER A 683 2.24 -24.86 -28.27
N ALA A 684 1.31 -23.91 -28.17
CA ALA A 684 -0.11 -24.16 -27.87
C ALA A 684 -0.31 -25.07 -26.63
N LYS A 685 0.63 -25.04 -25.67
CA LYS A 685 0.54 -25.76 -24.38
C LYS A 685 0.43 -24.78 -23.23
N ARG A 686 -0.43 -25.06 -22.24
CA ARG A 686 -0.57 -24.24 -21.02
C ARG A 686 0.61 -24.44 -20.09
N ASN A 687 1.04 -23.39 -19.40
CA ASN A 687 2.07 -23.45 -18.36
C ASN A 687 1.57 -24.01 -17.00
N ALA A 688 0.52 -24.85 -16.99
CA ALA A 688 -0.11 -25.35 -15.76
C ALA A 688 0.05 -26.88 -15.62
N ARG A 689 0.57 -27.32 -14.48
CA ARG A 689 0.59 -28.73 -14.06
C ARG A 689 -0.84 -29.13 -13.64
N SER A 690 -1.45 -30.09 -14.34
CA SER A 690 -2.55 -30.86 -13.77
C SER A 690 -2.01 -31.62 -12.56
N ILE A 691 -2.67 -31.51 -11.41
CA ILE A 691 -2.36 -32.29 -10.19
C ILE A 691 -2.44 -33.81 -10.45
N PHE A 692 -2.93 -34.24 -11.62
CA PHE A 692 -3.24 -35.64 -11.95
C PHE A 692 -2.65 -36.16 -13.28
N SER A 693 -1.49 -35.69 -13.74
CA SER A 693 -0.80 -36.30 -14.90
C SER A 693 0.66 -36.64 -14.60
N ASP A 694 1.04 -37.89 -14.85
CA ASP A 694 2.38 -38.49 -14.65
C ASP A 694 3.49 -37.97 -15.61
N ASP A 695 3.22 -36.92 -16.40
CA ASP A 695 4.22 -36.33 -17.31
C ASP A 695 4.99 -35.21 -16.59
N LEU A 696 6.33 -35.31 -16.60
CA LEU A 696 7.18 -34.89 -15.49
C LEU A 696 7.72 -33.44 -15.53
N ASP A 697 7.55 -32.68 -16.61
CA ASP A 697 8.16 -31.35 -16.77
C ASP A 697 7.11 -30.27 -17.09
N ASP A 698 7.20 -29.09 -16.43
CA ASP A 698 6.42 -27.91 -16.81
C ASP A 698 6.88 -27.32 -18.17
N LEU A 699 6.11 -26.42 -18.77
CA LEU A 699 6.39 -25.90 -20.12
C LEU A 699 7.77 -25.21 -20.20
N LEU A 700 8.19 -24.54 -19.13
CA LEU A 700 9.48 -23.84 -19.08
C LEU A 700 10.65 -24.84 -19.04
N SER A 701 10.55 -25.86 -18.19
CA SER A 701 11.52 -26.96 -18.12
C SER A 701 11.60 -27.74 -19.44
N TYR A 702 10.44 -28.00 -20.08
CA TYR A 702 10.38 -28.63 -21.39
C TYR A 702 11.07 -27.78 -22.47
N ALA A 703 10.77 -26.48 -22.53
CA ALA A 703 11.36 -25.56 -23.48
C ALA A 703 12.88 -25.45 -23.31
N TRP A 704 13.35 -25.33 -22.06
CA TRP A 704 14.77 -25.32 -21.75
C TRP A 704 15.47 -26.61 -22.17
N LYS A 705 14.87 -27.78 -21.88
CA LYS A 705 15.40 -29.09 -22.30
C LYS A 705 15.56 -29.17 -23.81
N GLN A 706 14.54 -28.79 -24.58
CA GLN A 706 14.64 -28.82 -26.05
C GLN A 706 15.67 -27.81 -26.59
N TRP A 707 15.83 -26.65 -25.95
CA TRP A 707 16.85 -25.67 -26.30
C TRP A 707 18.26 -26.20 -26.06
N ARG A 708 18.51 -26.74 -24.86
CA ARG A 708 19.79 -27.34 -24.46
C ARG A 708 20.16 -28.54 -25.34
N ASP A 709 19.17 -29.37 -25.67
CA ASP A 709 19.37 -30.56 -26.50
C ASP A 709 19.40 -30.23 -28.01
N GLU A 710 19.57 -28.95 -28.38
CA GLU A 710 19.67 -28.45 -29.77
C GLU A 710 18.47 -28.85 -30.66
N THR A 711 17.28 -29.00 -30.07
CA THR A 711 16.04 -29.36 -30.77
C THR A 711 14.88 -28.37 -30.52
N PRO A 712 15.11 -27.04 -30.62
CA PRO A 712 14.10 -26.02 -30.27
C PRO A 712 12.79 -26.14 -31.06
N LEU A 713 12.83 -26.59 -32.32
CA LEU A 713 11.64 -26.77 -33.16
C LEU A 713 10.66 -27.85 -32.64
N LYS A 714 11.05 -28.67 -31.66
CA LYS A 714 10.11 -29.58 -30.98
C LYS A 714 9.12 -28.86 -30.05
N ILE A 715 9.43 -27.62 -29.67
CA ILE A 715 8.53 -26.78 -28.87
C ILE A 715 7.37 -26.28 -29.73
N LEU A 716 7.59 -26.07 -31.03
CA LEU A 716 6.60 -25.57 -31.96
C LEU A 716 5.40 -26.52 -32.03
N ASP A 717 4.21 -25.93 -31.97
CA ASP A 717 2.94 -26.59 -32.18
C ASP A 717 2.95 -27.40 -33.49
N GLN A 718 2.62 -28.69 -33.37
CA GLN A 718 2.67 -29.65 -34.47
C GLN A 718 1.64 -29.32 -35.55
N ASP A 719 0.53 -28.68 -35.19
CA ASP A 719 -0.57 -28.37 -36.10
C ASP A 719 -0.25 -27.22 -37.07
N ILE A 720 0.82 -26.46 -36.83
CA ILE A 720 1.25 -25.34 -37.69
C ILE A 720 2.65 -25.50 -38.28
N LYS A 721 3.32 -26.62 -38.00
CA LYS A 721 4.74 -26.83 -38.30
C LYS A 721 5.11 -26.67 -39.78
N GLU A 722 4.22 -27.04 -40.70
CA GLU A 722 4.52 -27.07 -42.15
C GLU A 722 4.57 -25.67 -42.80
N CYS A 723 4.12 -24.61 -42.13
CA CYS A 723 4.01 -23.26 -42.71
C CYS A 723 4.90 -22.21 -42.03
N CYS A 724 5.80 -22.61 -41.12
CA CYS A 724 6.60 -21.70 -40.31
C CYS A 724 7.98 -21.39 -40.92
N ASN A 725 8.51 -20.21 -40.60
CA ASN A 725 9.93 -19.92 -40.79
C ASN A 725 10.70 -20.38 -39.54
N ASP A 726 11.47 -21.47 -39.66
CA ASP A 726 12.22 -22.06 -38.55
C ASP A 726 13.13 -21.04 -37.84
N SER A 727 13.74 -20.12 -38.57
CA SER A 727 14.62 -19.09 -37.99
C SER A 727 13.84 -18.12 -37.09
N GLU A 728 12.64 -17.72 -37.50
CA GLU A 728 11.76 -16.88 -36.69
C GLU A 728 11.28 -17.61 -35.44
N VAL A 729 10.89 -18.88 -35.58
CA VAL A 729 10.45 -19.72 -34.47
C VAL A 729 11.55 -19.87 -33.44
N ILE A 730 12.77 -20.24 -33.87
CA ILE A 730 13.94 -20.41 -32.99
C ILE A 730 14.26 -19.09 -32.29
N LYS A 731 14.20 -17.96 -33.02
CA LYS A 731 14.40 -16.63 -32.46
C LYS A 731 13.36 -16.30 -31.37
N CYS A 732 12.09 -16.58 -31.61
CA CYS A 732 11.03 -16.40 -30.62
C CYS A 732 11.22 -17.27 -29.38
N ILE A 733 11.64 -18.53 -29.54
CA ILE A 733 11.95 -19.43 -28.43
C ILE A 733 13.11 -18.87 -27.60
N GLN A 734 14.19 -18.40 -28.25
CA GLN A 734 15.33 -17.80 -27.58
C GLN A 734 14.93 -16.58 -26.75
N ILE A 735 14.12 -15.69 -27.33
CA ILE A 735 13.60 -14.51 -26.63
C ILE A 735 12.73 -14.94 -25.44
N GLY A 736 11.86 -15.94 -25.60
CA GLY A 736 11.05 -16.48 -24.51
C GLY A 736 11.91 -16.97 -23.34
N LEU A 737 12.95 -17.74 -23.63
CA LEU A 737 13.89 -18.23 -22.62
C LEU A 737 14.68 -17.10 -21.94
N LEU A 738 15.10 -16.07 -22.69
CA LEU A 738 15.73 -14.87 -22.11
C LEU A 738 14.80 -14.08 -21.19
N CYS A 739 13.49 -14.11 -21.44
CA CYS A 739 12.51 -13.42 -20.62
C CYS A 739 12.23 -14.13 -19.29
N VAL A 740 12.30 -15.47 -19.25
CA VAL A 740 11.97 -16.29 -18.06
C VAL A 740 13.18 -16.61 -17.16
N GLN A 741 14.26 -15.82 -17.25
CA GLN A 741 15.43 -15.99 -16.40
C GLN A 741 15.09 -15.71 -14.92
N ASP A 742 15.75 -16.40 -14.00
CA ASP A 742 15.49 -16.24 -12.56
C ASP A 742 15.77 -14.82 -12.07
N ARG A 743 16.95 -14.29 -12.36
CA ARG A 743 17.32 -12.94 -11.91
C ARG A 743 16.70 -11.89 -12.82
N PRO A 744 16.04 -10.84 -12.27
CA PRO A 744 15.47 -9.75 -13.06
C PRO A 744 16.47 -9.04 -13.98
N ASP A 745 17.73 -8.96 -13.57
CA ASP A 745 18.79 -8.24 -14.30
C ASP A 745 19.25 -9.00 -15.56
N ASP A 746 19.08 -10.32 -15.58
CA ASP A 746 19.41 -11.17 -16.73
C ASP A 746 18.33 -11.11 -17.82
N ARG A 747 17.13 -10.62 -17.47
CA ARG A 747 16.02 -10.43 -18.41
C ARG A 747 16.22 -9.17 -19.26
N PRO A 748 15.99 -9.19 -20.57
CA PRO A 748 16.03 -7.98 -21.39
C PRO A 748 14.91 -7.00 -21.03
N THR A 749 15.06 -5.71 -21.35
CA THR A 749 13.96 -4.73 -21.27
C THR A 749 13.00 -4.92 -22.45
N MET A 750 11.75 -4.45 -22.31
CA MET A 750 10.78 -4.51 -23.40
C MET A 750 11.23 -3.73 -24.65
N ALA A 751 11.91 -2.60 -24.48
CA ALA A 751 12.53 -1.86 -25.58
C ALA A 751 13.51 -2.74 -26.39
N LYS A 752 14.33 -3.53 -25.71
CA LYS A 752 15.28 -4.46 -26.34
C LYS A 752 14.58 -5.65 -26.99
N ILE A 753 13.52 -6.16 -26.38
CA ILE A 753 12.69 -7.22 -26.97
C ILE A 753 12.03 -6.74 -28.28
N VAL A 754 11.47 -5.53 -28.28
CA VAL A 754 10.85 -4.93 -29.48
C VAL A 754 11.87 -4.70 -30.59
N SER A 755 13.10 -4.30 -30.25
CA SER A 755 14.17 -4.16 -31.25
C SER A 755 14.56 -5.51 -31.87
N TYR A 756 14.62 -6.59 -31.08
CA TYR A 756 14.85 -7.94 -31.60
C TYR A 756 13.82 -8.35 -32.67
N PHE A 757 12.54 -7.97 -32.52
CA PHE A 757 11.49 -8.27 -33.52
C PHE A 757 11.45 -7.30 -34.72
N SER A 758 12.16 -6.18 -34.65
CA SER A 758 12.16 -5.13 -35.67
C SER A 758 13.33 -5.26 -36.65
N SER A 759 14.43 -5.87 -36.23
CA SER A 759 15.57 -6.14 -37.09
C SER A 759 15.25 -7.24 -38.11
N THR A 760 15.03 -6.83 -39.35
CA THR A 760 14.91 -7.70 -40.55
C THR A 760 16.25 -8.28 -41.00
N HIS A 761 17.36 -7.87 -40.36
CA HIS A 761 18.72 -8.28 -40.69
C HIS A 761 19.34 -9.11 -39.56
N SER A 762 20.08 -10.14 -39.94
CA SER A 762 20.76 -11.14 -39.11
C SER A 762 21.91 -10.62 -38.22
N GLU A 763 21.97 -9.31 -37.94
CA GLU A 763 23.13 -8.66 -37.29
C GLU A 763 22.98 -8.44 -35.77
N VAL A 764 21.78 -8.60 -35.20
CA VAL A 764 21.61 -8.50 -33.74
C VAL A 764 21.84 -9.87 -33.12
N GLU A 765 23.07 -10.10 -32.63
CA GLU A 765 23.44 -11.32 -31.91
C GLU A 765 22.66 -11.39 -30.59
N LEU A 766 21.71 -12.33 -30.52
CA LEU A 766 20.92 -12.57 -29.31
C LEU A 766 21.80 -13.31 -28.28
N PRO A 767 21.77 -12.89 -26.99
CA PRO A 767 22.51 -13.60 -25.96
C PRO A 767 21.99 -15.02 -25.78
N PHE A 768 22.88 -15.93 -25.38
CA PHE A 768 22.48 -17.31 -25.07
C PHE A 768 21.72 -17.34 -23.74
N PRO A 769 20.52 -17.93 -23.68
CA PRO A 769 19.74 -18.00 -22.44
C PRO A 769 20.37 -18.96 -21.43
N GLY A 770 20.25 -18.62 -20.14
CA GLY A 770 20.56 -19.54 -19.04
C GLY A 770 19.38 -20.47 -18.71
N GLU A 771 19.63 -21.44 -17.83
CA GLU A 771 18.59 -22.35 -17.33
C GLU A 771 17.57 -21.57 -16.49
N PRO A 772 16.27 -21.58 -16.85
CA PRO A 772 15.21 -21.04 -16.01
C PRO A 772 15.11 -21.84 -14.70
N ILE A 773 14.75 -21.19 -13.58
CA ILE A 773 14.46 -21.92 -12.34
C ILE A 773 13.31 -22.92 -12.56
N ASN A 774 13.52 -24.18 -12.18
CA ASN A 774 12.46 -25.20 -12.08
C ASN A 774 11.29 -24.61 -11.27
N SER A 775 10.10 -24.50 -11.87
CA SER A 775 8.93 -23.93 -11.23
C SER A 775 8.63 -24.62 -9.88
N MET A 776 8.90 -23.90 -8.78
CA MET A 776 8.13 -23.89 -7.52
C MET A 776 7.39 -25.16 -7.06
N HIS A 777 7.97 -26.37 -7.15
CA HIS A 777 7.36 -27.55 -6.51
C HIS A 777 8.12 -28.03 -5.26
N ASN A 778 9.45 -28.03 -5.27
CA ASN A 778 10.21 -28.62 -4.15
C ASN A 778 10.21 -27.79 -2.85
N GLN A 779 9.97 -26.47 -2.90
CA GLN A 779 9.96 -25.62 -1.71
C GLN A 779 8.54 -25.28 -1.19
N ILE A 780 7.54 -25.24 -2.07
CA ILE A 780 6.14 -25.01 -1.65
C ILE A 780 5.54 -26.29 -1.04
N LEU A 781 5.83 -27.47 -1.60
CA LEU A 781 5.41 -28.75 -0.99
C LEU A 781 6.05 -28.99 0.38
N GLN A 782 7.29 -28.54 0.61
CA GLN A 782 7.90 -28.62 1.93
C GLN A 782 7.19 -27.73 2.97
N LYS A 783 6.56 -26.62 2.56
CA LYS A 783 5.79 -25.78 3.49
C LYS A 783 4.41 -26.35 3.79
N ILE A 784 3.73 -26.95 2.81
CA ILE A 784 2.40 -27.55 2.98
C ILE A 784 2.46 -28.84 3.84
N VAL A 785 3.50 -29.65 3.69
CA VAL A 785 3.67 -30.89 4.47
C VAL A 785 4.12 -30.64 5.94
N VAL A 786 4.70 -29.47 6.22
CA VAL A 786 5.13 -29.11 7.58
C VAL A 786 3.96 -28.58 8.43
N ASP A 787 2.94 -27.95 7.84
CA ASP A 787 1.76 -27.48 8.59
C ASP A 787 0.79 -28.61 8.99
N ASP A 788 0.73 -29.71 8.24
CA ASP A 788 -0.19 -30.82 8.52
C ASP A 788 0.36 -31.87 9.52
N SER A 789 1.66 -31.80 9.85
CA SER A 789 2.31 -32.74 10.77
C SER A 789 2.36 -32.28 12.24
N SER A 790 1.82 -31.09 12.56
CA SER A 790 1.84 -30.52 13.92
C SER A 790 0.49 -30.50 14.66
N SER A 791 -0.59 -31.01 14.06
CA SER A 791 -1.85 -31.25 14.79
C SER A 791 -2.16 -32.75 14.88
N GLY A 792 -1.82 -33.34 16.03
CA GLY A 792 -2.06 -34.76 16.28
C GLY A 792 -3.54 -35.09 16.41
N SER A 793 -3.96 -36.19 15.78
CA SER A 793 -5.03 -37.05 16.30
C SER A 793 -4.69 -38.49 15.93
N LYS A 794 -4.25 -39.28 16.92
CA LYS A 794 -5.08 -40.25 17.65
C LYS A 794 -5.79 -41.23 16.72
N GLN A 795 -5.33 -42.47 16.80
CA GLN A 795 -6.03 -43.69 16.44
C GLN A 795 -7.55 -43.56 16.65
N LEU A 796 -8.33 -43.84 15.61
CA LEU A 796 -9.65 -44.42 15.78
C LEU A 796 -9.80 -45.61 14.83
N ASN A 797 -10.26 -46.69 15.42
CA ASN A 797 -10.29 -48.05 14.90
C ASN A 797 -11.21 -48.25 13.70
N GLU A 798 -10.85 -49.29 12.96
CA GLU A 798 -11.72 -50.26 12.27
C GLU A 798 -13.23 -50.06 12.46
N LEU A 799 -13.93 -49.85 11.36
CA LEU A 799 -15.27 -50.38 11.13
C LEU A 799 -15.37 -50.79 9.67
N SER A 800 -14.94 -52.03 9.43
CA SER A 800 -15.38 -52.83 8.29
C SER A 800 -16.83 -53.24 8.53
N MET A 801 -17.70 -53.08 7.53
CA MET A 801 -18.69 -54.11 7.23
C MET A 801 -18.92 -54.24 5.71
N PRO A 802 -19.08 -55.47 5.20
CA PRO A 802 -19.02 -55.81 3.78
C PRO A 802 -20.41 -56.01 3.15
N ARG A 803 -20.48 -55.81 1.83
CA ARG A 803 -21.60 -56.12 0.90
C ARG A 803 -22.95 -55.48 1.17
#